data_AF-A0A952V279-F1
#
_entry.id   AF-A0A952V279-F1
#
_cell.length_a   1.000
_cell.length_b   1.000
_cell.length_c   1.000
_cell.angle_alpha   90.00
_cell.angle_beta   90.00
_cell.angle_gamma   90.00
#
_symmetry.space_group_name_H-M   'P 1'
#
loop_
_entity.id
_entity.type
_entity.pdbx_description
1 polymer ?
#
loop_
_entity_poly.entity_id
_entity_poly.type
_entity_poly.pdbx_seq_one_letter_code
_entity_poly.pdbx_strand_id
1 'polypeptide(L)'
;MKFRAIIVAASMTAAFASLMHCGGDDDNNAMPDGGSTSSSTSGQIIPINEGGSTSTSSGTVGICVPKTCADLEANCGPQGDGCGGIIESCGTCTEGQETCGGGGAPSRCGGSARCIPQSCEDLKFTCGPAGDGCGGKIDSCGSCSEPQICGGGGTGRCGGGILGLDGGLYYADGGPCQPRTTCAAGECGFVANGCGDLLECGGCGPGEICGLNAPSICAAPTCTKTTCTAQGANCGYVADGCGGLLDCGGPNACAAAGQICGGGGPNKCGTGVDGGPDIGCVNFCLDQQKNDTCAPGQRTKLTGTVYAPNGKLPIPDAIVFVPNGSKTSPWGLPTFTDGVANAVCEQCTLQSLGTPLVATKTAADGTFTLDNVPPEIDFPLVIQLGRWRRVVTIPARTSCTSTALTPEQTRFPKKQNEGSPRDTLPLLAVSTGSVDALECVLYKLGVDRSEFTNPSATPGGPGGRIRLYQDNTIVNGAKGGARIDINTPRTDQALTSSAANLNQYDAVIFGCPGGENNRDDGTDDRVRAYADRGGRVYATHFNYVYLYDRAPWDSTTPWNTTNPQSFATVDALVNKSFPKGATFGDWLGVPLNTTTGVGVGALKTVTPPTVQLEEARGDARLFVSAGAQAWLTQNVLFPEFGTPVFHYTFNTPLGAPPANQCGRVLFSDFHVTLTAGASTENQIFPAECGGDNPAPLTVQEKILAFFLFDLTSCITPDVPPPTPTCKKLTCADQDIQCGFAGDGCGEQLNCNPCPTGQLCVGTPARCITPACSPSTCEAQGAECGMVSNGCGQSVTCPPCDAGLTCGGSGPNKCGKNDCTPKTCQEQNIGCGHAGDGCGAPLFCGDCPPGQTCGGGGVPNQCGAPSCVARTCQQAGANCGPVADGCGGILQCGICRNDEICGIEAPSRCGKAGPQ
;
A
#
# COMPACT_ATOMS: atom_id res chain seq x y z
N MET A 1 -54.32 45.21 -22.07
CA MET A 1 -54.45 46.46 -22.87
C MET A 1 -53.67 47.59 -22.19
N LYS A 2 -53.34 48.63 -22.96
CA LYS A 2 -52.81 49.97 -22.61
C LYS A 2 -52.67 50.43 -21.13
N PHE A 3 -51.45 50.91 -20.81
CA PHE A 3 -51.08 52.17 -20.09
C PHE A 3 -51.54 52.49 -18.65
N ARG A 4 -50.55 52.80 -17.78
CA ARG A 4 -50.09 54.15 -17.32
C ARG A 4 -48.72 53.97 -16.59
N ALA A 5 -47.64 54.74 -16.80
CA ALA A 5 -47.37 56.19 -16.71
C ALA A 5 -47.21 56.70 -15.25
N ILE A 6 -46.21 57.49 -14.83
CA ILE A 6 -45.09 58.17 -15.54
C ILE A 6 -43.88 58.47 -14.58
N ILE A 7 -42.68 58.58 -15.19
CA ILE A 7 -41.39 59.27 -14.83
C ILE A 7 -41.47 60.40 -13.74
N VAL A 8 -40.45 60.70 -12.90
CA VAL A 8 -39.24 61.55 -13.15
C VAL A 8 -38.16 61.43 -12.01
N ALA A 9 -36.89 61.68 -12.41
CA ALA A 9 -35.60 61.90 -11.69
C ALA A 9 -35.56 62.94 -10.51
N ALA A 10 -34.45 63.23 -9.80
CA ALA A 10 -33.21 62.53 -9.35
C ALA A 10 -32.27 63.49 -8.54
N SER A 11 -31.08 63.00 -8.12
CA SER A 11 -29.79 63.72 -7.85
C SER A 11 -29.32 64.08 -6.42
N MET A 12 -27.97 64.07 -6.24
CA MET A 12 -27.12 64.76 -5.23
C MET A 12 -27.18 64.37 -3.72
N THR A 13 -26.11 64.43 -2.89
CA THR A 13 -24.64 64.14 -3.02
C THR A 13 -23.95 64.14 -1.62
N ALA A 14 -22.84 63.39 -1.43
CA ALA A 14 -21.76 63.61 -0.42
C ALA A 14 -22.11 63.52 1.10
N ALA A 15 -21.18 63.41 2.08
CA ALA A 15 -19.83 62.80 2.19
C ALA A 15 -19.36 62.78 3.69
N PHE A 16 -18.18 62.20 3.98
CA PHE A 16 -17.46 62.15 5.28
C PHE A 16 -18.05 61.26 6.42
N ALA A 17 -17.32 60.91 7.50
CA ALA A 17 -16.04 60.15 7.67
C ALA A 17 -15.47 60.34 9.10
N SER A 18 -14.74 59.34 9.64
CA SER A 18 -13.87 59.40 10.85
C SER A 18 -14.58 59.46 12.23
N LEU A 19 -14.00 59.06 13.40
CA LEU A 19 -12.70 58.44 13.73
C LEU A 19 -12.79 57.51 14.99
N MET A 20 -11.65 56.95 15.43
CA MET A 20 -11.37 55.91 16.46
C MET A 20 -11.80 56.19 17.93
N HIS A 21 -11.71 55.15 18.79
CA HIS A 21 -11.04 55.15 20.13
C HIS A 21 -10.62 53.72 20.57
N CYS A 22 -9.75 53.57 21.59
CA CYS A 22 -9.18 52.30 22.10
C CYS A 22 -8.95 52.28 23.63
N GLY A 23 -8.81 51.08 24.23
CA GLY A 23 -8.39 50.82 25.63
C GLY A 23 -9.53 50.77 26.68
N GLY A 24 -9.44 50.05 27.81
CA GLY A 24 -8.43 49.05 28.24
C GLY A 24 -8.63 48.54 29.68
N ASP A 25 -8.40 47.23 29.87
CA ASP A 25 -7.89 46.45 31.04
C ASP A 25 -8.49 46.48 32.48
N ASP A 26 -8.40 45.30 33.14
CA ASP A 26 -8.51 44.89 34.57
C ASP A 26 -9.84 45.16 35.37
N ASP A 27 -10.27 44.35 36.36
CA ASP A 27 -9.52 43.56 37.37
C ASP A 27 -10.31 42.33 37.96
N ASN A 28 -9.64 41.54 38.83
CA ASN A 28 -9.93 40.20 39.41
C ASN A 28 -11.18 39.98 40.32
N ASN A 29 -11.70 38.74 40.40
CA ASN A 29 -11.72 37.88 41.64
C ASN A 29 -12.19 36.39 41.41
N ALA A 30 -12.19 35.54 42.45
CA ALA A 30 -12.11 34.06 42.39
C ALA A 30 -13.37 33.20 42.77
N MET A 31 -13.27 31.90 42.41
CA MET A 31 -13.74 30.58 43.01
C MET A 31 -14.65 30.50 44.28
N PRO A 32 -15.23 29.32 44.71
CA PRO A 32 -15.06 27.90 44.25
C PRO A 32 -16.34 26.98 44.15
N ASP A 33 -16.11 25.74 43.70
CA ASP A 33 -16.70 24.38 43.95
C ASP A 33 -18.04 24.09 44.72
N GLY A 34 -18.65 22.95 44.34
CA GLY A 34 -19.62 22.14 45.12
C GLY A 34 -21.04 22.07 44.55
N GLY A 35 -21.84 21.00 44.68
CA GLY A 35 -21.68 19.67 45.30
C GLY A 35 -22.95 18.80 45.11
N SER A 36 -22.92 17.50 45.46
CA SER A 36 -24.01 16.52 45.16
C SER A 36 -24.87 16.12 46.39
N THR A 37 -26.20 15.98 46.21
CA THR A 37 -27.17 15.23 47.04
C THR A 37 -28.46 14.92 46.24
N SER A 38 -29.49 14.26 46.78
CA SER A 38 -29.64 12.78 46.82
C SER A 38 -30.98 12.35 47.45
N SER A 39 -31.78 11.46 46.84
CA SER A 39 -32.97 10.87 47.50
C SER A 39 -33.37 9.48 46.95
N SER A 40 -33.92 8.59 47.80
CA SER A 40 -34.04 7.14 47.53
C SER A 40 -35.16 6.42 48.31
N THR A 41 -35.76 5.37 47.70
CA THR A 41 -36.45 4.21 48.34
C THR A 41 -36.62 3.12 47.25
N SER A 42 -36.23 1.83 47.34
CA SER A 42 -36.24 0.80 48.42
C SER A 42 -37.64 0.18 48.66
N GLY A 43 -37.88 -1.14 48.69
CA GLY A 43 -37.02 -2.36 48.55
C GLY A 43 -37.83 -3.56 47.97
N GLN A 44 -37.31 -4.79 47.78
CA GLN A 44 -37.20 -5.90 48.78
C GLN A 44 -36.57 -7.17 48.11
N ILE A 45 -36.25 -8.24 48.87
CA ILE A 45 -35.60 -9.53 48.44
C ILE A 45 -36.21 -10.73 49.25
N ILE A 46 -35.95 -12.05 49.11
CA ILE A 46 -34.89 -13.01 48.64
C ILE A 46 -35.58 -14.43 48.45
N PRO A 47 -34.96 -15.66 48.27
CA PRO A 47 -33.68 -16.16 47.67
C PRO A 47 -33.80 -17.50 46.84
N ILE A 48 -32.65 -18.19 46.55
CA ILE A 48 -32.37 -19.66 46.25
C ILE A 48 -32.98 -20.38 45.01
N ASN A 49 -32.42 -21.49 44.44
CA ASN A 49 -31.05 -22.07 44.27
C ASN A 49 -31.10 -23.33 43.32
N GLU A 50 -29.94 -23.91 42.90
CA GLU A 50 -29.74 -25.22 42.18
C GLU A 50 -30.19 -25.26 40.69
N GLY A 51 -29.70 -26.09 39.73
CA GLY A 51 -28.63 -27.12 39.59
C GLY A 51 -28.90 -27.99 38.31
N GLY A 52 -28.00 -28.73 37.63
CA GLY A 52 -26.52 -28.89 37.64
C GLY A 52 -26.02 -30.19 36.92
N SER A 53 -25.06 -30.11 35.97
CA SER A 53 -24.39 -31.26 35.25
C SER A 53 -25.28 -32.05 34.23
N THR A 54 -24.85 -32.82 33.21
CA THR A 54 -23.52 -33.32 32.72
C THR A 54 -23.52 -33.59 31.18
N SER A 55 -22.34 -33.89 30.59
CA SER A 55 -21.98 -34.22 29.18
C SER A 55 -22.59 -35.55 28.60
N THR A 56 -22.50 -35.93 27.30
CA THR A 56 -21.36 -35.91 26.33
C THR A 56 -21.70 -35.88 24.81
N SER A 57 -20.87 -35.13 24.04
CA SER A 57 -20.42 -35.32 22.62
C SER A 57 -21.44 -35.45 21.47
N SER A 58 -21.35 -34.72 20.35
CA SER A 58 -20.50 -33.56 19.91
C SER A 58 -21.11 -32.97 18.61
N GLY A 59 -20.78 -31.78 18.07
CA GLY A 59 -19.86 -30.71 18.49
C GLY A 59 -18.59 -30.60 17.62
N THR A 60 -18.60 -29.76 16.57
CA THR A 60 -17.54 -29.48 15.56
C THR A 60 -17.98 -28.36 14.57
N VAL A 61 -17.26 -27.26 14.25
CA VAL A 61 -16.09 -26.55 14.83
C VAL A 61 -16.17 -25.06 14.40
N GLY A 62 -15.84 -24.08 15.28
CA GLY A 62 -15.84 -22.62 15.00
C GLY A 62 -14.47 -21.93 14.77
N ILE A 63 -14.48 -20.59 14.56
CA ILE A 63 -13.32 -19.72 14.24
C ILE A 63 -13.24 -18.52 15.22
N CYS A 64 -12.04 -18.00 15.48
CA CYS A 64 -11.77 -16.86 16.39
C CYS A 64 -11.75 -15.48 15.68
N VAL A 65 -12.02 -14.39 16.41
CA VAL A 65 -12.01 -12.99 15.90
C VAL A 65 -10.92 -12.14 16.58
N PRO A 66 -9.92 -11.62 15.84
CA PRO A 66 -8.85 -10.76 16.36
C PRO A 66 -9.33 -9.45 17.02
N LYS A 67 -8.63 -9.04 18.07
CA LYS A 67 -8.77 -7.74 18.77
C LYS A 67 -7.92 -6.63 18.13
N THR A 68 -8.25 -5.38 18.44
CA THR A 68 -7.43 -4.19 18.13
C THR A 68 -6.71 -3.64 19.37
N CYS A 69 -5.79 -2.70 19.16
CA CYS A 69 -5.12 -1.95 20.23
C CYS A 69 -6.08 -1.28 21.23
N ALA A 70 -7.22 -0.79 20.74
CA ALA A 70 -8.25 -0.17 21.58
C ALA A 70 -8.95 -1.20 22.48
N ASP A 71 -9.23 -2.41 21.96
CA ASP A 71 -9.86 -3.53 22.71
C ASP A 71 -8.90 -4.19 23.73
N LEU A 72 -7.66 -3.73 23.77
CA LEU A 72 -6.57 -4.13 24.66
C LEU A 72 -6.09 -2.97 25.55
N GLU A 73 -6.64 -1.76 25.35
CA GLU A 73 -6.21 -0.51 25.98
C GLU A 73 -4.68 -0.25 25.91
N ALA A 74 -4.04 -0.67 24.81
CA ALA A 74 -2.61 -0.51 24.57
C ALA A 74 -2.34 0.72 23.68
N ASN A 75 -1.33 1.52 24.03
CA ASN A 75 -0.89 2.67 23.23
C ASN A 75 0.60 2.62 22.82
N CYS A 76 1.27 1.49 23.03
CA CYS A 76 2.63 1.26 22.57
C CYS A 76 2.97 -0.21 22.34
N GLY A 77 3.92 -0.44 21.43
CA GLY A 77 4.55 -1.74 21.21
C GLY A 77 3.63 -2.83 20.62
N PRO A 78 4.19 -3.99 20.28
CA PRO A 78 3.45 -5.11 19.69
C PRO A 78 2.52 -5.78 20.71
N GLN A 79 1.35 -6.22 20.27
CA GLN A 79 0.35 -6.91 21.10
C GLN A 79 -0.07 -8.25 20.51
N GLY A 80 -0.59 -9.13 21.35
CA GLY A 80 -1.31 -10.33 20.91
C GLY A 80 -2.75 -10.01 20.52
N ASP A 81 -3.24 -10.56 19.41
CA ASP A 81 -4.60 -10.29 18.91
C ASP A 81 -5.71 -11.08 19.64
N GLY A 82 -5.36 -11.99 20.56
CA GLY A 82 -6.29 -12.88 21.24
C GLY A 82 -6.59 -14.21 20.52
N CYS A 83 -6.33 -14.30 19.21
CA CYS A 83 -6.52 -15.50 18.38
C CYS A 83 -5.21 -16.20 18.00
N GLY A 84 -4.06 -15.58 18.31
CA GLY A 84 -2.71 -16.11 18.10
C GLY A 84 -1.90 -15.37 17.04
N GLY A 85 -2.48 -14.34 16.40
CA GLY A 85 -1.76 -13.37 15.60
C GLY A 85 -1.10 -12.26 16.44
N ILE A 86 -0.38 -11.39 15.74
CA ILE A 86 0.33 -10.24 16.30
C ILE A 86 -0.26 -8.96 15.72
N ILE A 87 -0.46 -7.96 16.58
CA ILE A 87 -0.64 -6.56 16.18
C ILE A 87 0.74 -5.91 16.27
N GLU A 88 1.39 -5.65 15.12
CA GLU A 88 2.83 -5.32 15.06
C GLU A 88 3.21 -4.07 15.87
N SER A 89 2.32 -3.08 15.98
CA SER A 89 2.50 -1.94 16.88
C SER A 89 1.18 -1.28 17.24
N CYS A 90 0.99 -1.01 18.53
CA CYS A 90 -0.10 -0.17 19.04
C CYS A 90 0.32 1.28 19.33
N GLY A 91 1.48 1.69 18.85
CA GLY A 91 1.99 3.05 18.95
C GLY A 91 3.45 3.11 19.39
N THR A 92 3.97 4.34 19.50
CA THR A 92 5.28 4.64 20.07
C THR A 92 5.12 5.69 21.16
N CYS A 93 5.90 5.57 22.23
CA CYS A 93 5.88 6.55 23.33
C CYS A 93 6.72 7.78 22.99
N THR A 94 6.44 8.91 23.64
CA THR A 94 7.14 10.17 23.37
C THR A 94 8.63 10.02 23.61
N GLU A 95 9.43 10.21 22.55
CA GLU A 95 10.86 9.96 22.55
C GLU A 95 11.57 10.82 23.62
N GLY A 96 12.31 10.15 24.50
CA GLY A 96 13.03 10.78 25.61
C GLY A 96 12.23 11.01 26.90
N GLN A 97 10.91 10.79 26.93
CA GLN A 97 10.09 11.04 28.14
C GLN A 97 9.46 9.78 28.75
N GLU A 98 9.07 8.82 27.92
CA GLU A 98 8.29 7.65 28.35
C GLU A 98 8.89 6.33 27.86
N THR A 99 8.52 5.22 28.48
CA THR A 99 8.90 3.86 28.04
C THR A 99 7.66 2.97 27.99
N CYS A 100 7.59 2.07 27.02
CA CYS A 100 6.47 1.13 26.91
C CYS A 100 6.53 0.10 28.04
N GLY A 101 5.48 0.03 28.87
CA GLY A 101 5.49 -0.70 30.15
C GLY A 101 5.93 0.13 31.36
N GLY A 102 6.35 1.39 31.15
CA GLY A 102 6.77 2.29 32.22
C GLY A 102 5.64 2.64 33.18
N GLY A 103 5.98 2.98 34.43
CA GLY A 103 4.96 3.21 35.49
C GLY A 103 4.21 1.95 35.96
N GLY A 104 4.51 0.76 35.43
CA GLY A 104 3.95 -0.52 35.89
C GLY A 104 2.65 -0.95 35.20
N ALA A 105 2.24 -0.27 34.12
CA ALA A 105 1.10 -0.66 33.30
C ALA A 105 1.59 -1.36 32.00
N PRO A 106 1.34 -2.67 31.82
CA PRO A 106 1.70 -3.38 30.60
C PRO A 106 1.16 -2.69 29.34
N SER A 107 1.99 -2.61 28.30
CA SER A 107 1.61 -2.10 26.97
C SER A 107 1.11 -0.65 26.93
N ARG A 108 1.40 0.14 27.98
CA ARG A 108 1.14 1.58 28.02
C ARG A 108 2.42 2.37 28.15
N CYS A 109 2.44 3.56 27.58
CA CYS A 109 3.46 4.56 27.84
C CYS A 109 3.34 5.06 29.28
N GLY A 110 4.48 5.15 29.96
CA GLY A 110 4.59 5.68 31.31
C GLY A 110 6.04 5.91 31.73
N GLY A 111 6.22 6.56 32.88
CA GLY A 111 7.53 7.00 33.35
C GLY A 111 8.15 6.07 34.40
N SER A 112 9.40 5.65 34.16
CA SER A 112 10.33 5.13 35.17
C SER A 112 11.77 5.51 34.78
N ALA A 113 12.20 6.73 35.13
CA ALA A 113 13.57 7.26 35.08
C ALA A 113 14.49 6.79 33.93
N ARG A 114 14.65 7.64 32.90
CA ARG A 114 15.95 7.78 32.21
C ARG A 114 16.70 8.99 32.77
N CYS A 115 18.01 9.00 32.55
CA CYS A 115 18.94 10.01 33.03
C CYS A 115 18.52 11.44 32.64
N ILE A 116 18.63 12.38 33.59
CA ILE A 116 18.43 13.82 33.36
C ILE A 116 19.81 14.44 33.11
N PRO A 117 20.07 15.08 31.94
CA PRO A 117 21.35 15.72 31.63
C PRO A 117 21.75 16.73 32.71
N GLN A 118 22.86 16.44 33.38
CA GLN A 118 23.40 17.28 34.45
C GLN A 118 24.06 18.52 33.86
N SER A 119 23.76 19.70 34.40
CA SER A 119 24.47 20.92 34.04
C SER A 119 25.86 20.97 34.71
N CYS A 120 26.71 21.88 34.25
CA CYS A 120 27.97 22.21 34.94
C CYS A 120 27.76 22.60 36.41
N GLU A 121 26.64 23.24 36.74
CA GLU A 121 26.29 23.57 38.12
C GLU A 121 25.95 22.29 38.90
N ASP A 122 25.20 21.34 38.34
CA ASP A 122 24.87 20.07 39.01
C ASP A 122 26.11 19.22 39.28
N LEU A 123 27.01 19.13 38.30
CA LEU A 123 28.32 18.48 38.39
C LEU A 123 29.29 19.18 39.36
N LYS A 124 28.97 20.42 39.78
CA LYS A 124 29.83 21.31 40.57
C LYS A 124 31.21 21.50 39.90
N PHE A 125 31.20 21.65 38.58
CA PHE A 125 32.35 21.99 37.75
C PHE A 125 32.39 23.51 37.51
N THR A 126 33.59 24.05 37.33
CA THR A 126 33.88 25.48 37.14
C THR A 126 34.83 25.73 35.96
N CYS A 127 35.30 24.68 35.29
CA CYS A 127 36.15 24.77 34.12
C CYS A 127 36.10 23.51 33.25
N GLY A 128 36.42 23.66 31.96
CA GLY A 128 36.65 22.57 31.02
C GLY A 128 35.38 21.87 30.50
N PRO A 129 35.48 21.09 29.41
CA PRO A 129 34.38 20.25 28.92
C PRO A 129 33.94 19.19 29.93
N ALA A 130 32.68 18.76 29.83
CA ALA A 130 32.07 17.75 30.70
C ALA A 130 31.21 16.75 29.90
N GLY A 131 30.95 15.58 30.48
CA GLY A 131 29.83 14.73 30.06
C GLY A 131 28.60 15.11 30.87
N ASP A 132 27.40 15.04 30.28
CA ASP A 132 26.14 15.36 30.95
C ASP A 132 25.61 14.23 31.88
N GLY A 133 26.35 13.12 31.98
CA GLY A 133 25.95 11.93 32.72
C GLY A 133 25.00 10.99 31.98
N CYS A 134 24.45 11.40 30.83
CA CYS A 134 23.45 10.66 30.06
C CYS A 134 23.97 10.21 28.68
N GLY A 135 25.22 10.55 28.36
CA GLY A 135 25.91 10.22 27.11
C GLY A 135 26.16 11.43 26.21
N GLY A 136 25.59 12.59 26.54
CA GLY A 136 25.87 13.86 25.86
C GLY A 136 27.13 14.56 26.39
N LYS A 137 27.50 15.64 25.70
CA LYS A 137 28.71 16.43 25.95
C LYS A 137 28.33 17.89 26.21
N ILE A 138 28.91 18.46 27.26
CA ILE A 138 28.88 19.89 27.55
C ILE A 138 30.23 20.48 27.10
N ASP A 139 30.20 21.42 26.16
CA ASP A 139 31.43 21.89 25.50
C ASP A 139 32.38 22.67 26.42
N SER A 140 31.87 23.38 27.42
CA SER A 140 32.68 23.98 28.49
C SER A 140 31.85 24.36 29.71
N CYS A 141 32.40 24.08 30.89
CA CYS A 141 31.93 24.52 32.20
C CYS A 141 32.66 25.75 32.75
N GLY A 142 33.44 26.44 31.91
CA GLY A 142 34.15 27.68 32.26
C GLY A 142 35.65 27.63 31.96
N SER A 143 36.37 28.63 32.47
CA SER A 143 37.84 28.72 32.38
C SER A 143 38.41 29.29 33.67
N CYS A 144 39.64 28.88 34.00
CA CYS A 144 40.30 29.29 35.24
C CYS A 144 41.03 30.61 35.06
N SER A 145 40.97 31.47 36.08
CA SER A 145 41.80 32.66 36.16
C SER A 145 43.24 32.28 36.52
N GLU A 146 44.21 32.76 35.76
CA GLU A 146 45.64 32.58 36.08
C GLU A 146 45.95 33.07 37.50
N PRO A 147 46.82 32.37 38.27
CA PRO A 147 47.63 31.22 37.87
C PRO A 147 46.97 29.84 38.07
N GLN A 148 45.65 29.75 38.25
CA GLN A 148 44.96 28.47 38.49
C GLN A 148 44.82 27.63 37.21
N ILE A 149 44.92 26.31 37.33
CA ILE A 149 44.69 25.35 36.24
C ILE A 149 43.41 24.53 36.47
N CYS A 150 42.78 24.09 35.38
CA CYS A 150 41.62 23.19 35.48
C CYS A 150 42.05 21.79 35.92
N GLY A 151 41.27 21.14 36.79
CA GLY A 151 41.68 19.93 37.49
C GLY A 151 42.53 20.21 38.74
N GLY A 152 43.15 21.39 38.85
CA GLY A 152 43.98 21.80 40.00
C GLY A 152 43.21 21.98 41.33
N GLY A 153 41.88 21.98 41.29
CA GLY A 153 40.98 21.92 42.44
C GLY A 153 40.22 20.60 42.58
N GLY A 154 40.67 19.55 41.89
CA GLY A 154 39.92 18.32 41.62
C GLY A 154 39.18 18.36 40.27
N THR A 155 38.59 17.24 39.86
CA THR A 155 37.93 17.06 38.56
C THR A 155 36.98 18.21 38.21
N GLY A 156 37.20 18.84 37.06
CA GLY A 156 36.38 19.96 36.57
C GLY A 156 36.46 21.25 37.40
N ARG A 157 37.45 21.39 38.30
CA ARG A 157 37.58 22.55 39.19
C ARG A 157 38.93 23.25 39.08
N CYS A 158 38.89 24.58 39.15
CA CYS A 158 40.08 25.42 39.18
C CYS A 158 40.82 25.32 40.52
N GLY A 159 42.14 25.31 40.47
CA GLY A 159 43.00 25.40 41.64
C GLY A 159 44.48 25.37 41.28
N GLY A 160 45.35 25.32 42.29
CA GLY A 160 46.79 25.13 42.13
C GLY A 160 47.51 26.24 41.37
N GLY A 161 47.83 27.36 42.03
CA GLY A 161 48.74 28.37 41.48
C GLY A 161 49.03 29.53 42.43
N ILE A 162 50.32 29.84 42.62
CA ILE A 162 50.83 31.10 43.19
C ILE A 162 52.16 31.40 42.47
N LEU A 163 52.33 32.62 41.95
CA LEU A 163 53.57 33.02 41.28
C LEU A 163 54.66 33.41 42.31
N GLY A 164 55.52 32.47 42.65
CA GLY A 164 56.78 32.72 43.36
C GLY A 164 57.85 33.30 42.42
N LEU A 165 58.68 34.22 42.92
CA LEU A 165 59.57 35.07 42.10
C LEU A 165 60.74 34.34 41.41
N ASP A 166 61.03 33.08 41.77
CA ASP A 166 62.26 32.37 41.36
C ASP A 166 62.03 31.26 40.30
N GLY A 167 60.84 31.19 39.68
CA GLY A 167 60.62 30.44 38.43
C GLY A 167 60.71 28.91 38.47
N GLY A 168 60.72 28.28 39.66
CA GLY A 168 60.75 26.83 39.84
C GLY A 168 59.48 26.26 40.45
N LEU A 169 58.93 25.18 39.86
CA LEU A 169 57.77 24.46 40.38
C LEU A 169 58.18 23.47 41.49
N TYR A 170 57.77 23.74 42.73
CA TYR A 170 57.70 22.74 43.80
C TYR A 170 56.24 22.56 44.21
N TYR A 171 55.71 21.36 43.96
CA TYR A 171 54.34 20.99 44.35
C TYR A 171 54.30 20.55 45.81
N ALA A 172 53.28 21.01 46.54
CA ALA A 172 52.83 20.35 47.76
C ALA A 172 51.85 19.22 47.39
N ASP A 173 52.28 17.98 47.57
CA ASP A 173 51.47 16.75 47.62
C ASP A 173 50.52 16.45 46.43
N GLY A 174 50.87 16.90 45.22
CA GLY A 174 50.26 16.44 43.97
C GLY A 174 51.10 16.81 42.75
N GLY A 175 51.51 15.85 41.93
CA GLY A 175 52.30 16.10 40.71
C GLY A 175 51.50 16.76 39.58
N PRO A 176 52.10 16.98 38.39
CA PRO A 176 51.35 17.41 37.21
C PRO A 176 50.21 16.42 36.94
N CYS A 177 49.00 16.94 36.73
CA CYS A 177 47.79 16.13 36.68
C CYS A 177 47.93 14.98 35.67
N GLN A 178 47.72 13.74 36.12
CA GLN A 178 47.84 12.53 35.30
C GLN A 178 46.44 12.16 34.78
N PRO A 179 46.11 12.40 33.50
CA PRO A 179 44.79 12.12 32.98
C PRO A 179 44.52 10.62 32.92
N ARG A 180 43.31 10.20 33.28
CA ARG A 180 42.87 8.82 33.11
C ARG A 180 42.63 8.54 31.63
N THR A 181 43.47 7.69 31.02
CA THR A 181 43.44 7.36 29.59
C THR A 181 42.59 6.13 29.24
N THR A 182 41.96 5.48 30.22
CA THR A 182 41.13 4.28 30.03
C THR A 182 39.87 4.33 30.89
N CYS A 183 38.73 3.98 30.31
CA CYS A 183 37.46 3.91 31.02
C CYS A 183 37.45 2.78 32.06
N ALA A 184 36.66 2.95 33.13
CA ALA A 184 36.37 1.86 34.06
C ALA A 184 35.31 0.90 33.46
N ALA A 185 35.27 -0.33 33.96
CA ALA A 185 34.30 -1.32 33.50
C ALA A 185 32.86 -0.87 33.80
N GLY A 186 32.02 -0.78 32.76
CA GLY A 186 30.64 -0.31 32.86
C GLY A 186 30.45 1.20 32.65
N GLU A 187 31.52 1.97 32.42
CA GLU A 187 31.39 3.37 31.98
C GLU A 187 31.01 3.48 30.50
N CYS A 188 30.31 4.55 30.15
CA CYS A 188 29.77 4.82 28.80
C CYS A 188 29.65 6.32 28.52
N GLY A 189 29.52 6.69 27.25
CA GLY A 189 29.43 8.09 26.82
C GLY A 189 30.70 8.87 27.15
N PHE A 190 30.55 10.17 27.46
CA PHE A 190 31.67 11.02 27.86
C PHE A 190 31.89 11.01 29.38
N VAL A 191 33.14 10.82 29.80
CA VAL A 191 33.57 10.85 31.20
C VAL A 191 34.81 11.75 31.34
N ALA A 192 34.87 12.59 32.38
CA ALA A 192 36.01 13.47 32.60
C ALA A 192 37.31 12.69 32.92
N ASN A 193 38.43 13.06 32.30
CA ASN A 193 39.73 12.41 32.51
C ASN A 193 40.44 12.80 33.82
N GLY A 194 39.84 13.72 34.61
CA GLY A 194 40.39 14.28 35.84
C GLY A 194 41.17 15.59 35.68
N CYS A 195 41.71 15.86 34.48
CA CYS A 195 42.67 16.94 34.21
C CYS A 195 42.19 18.01 33.22
N GLY A 196 40.93 17.95 32.78
CA GLY A 196 40.30 18.99 31.97
C GLY A 196 39.83 18.55 30.59
N ASP A 197 40.06 17.29 30.18
CA ASP A 197 39.51 16.74 28.93
C ASP A 197 38.52 15.60 29.20
N LEU A 198 37.93 15.10 28.12
CA LEU A 198 36.99 13.98 28.13
C LEU A 198 37.66 12.70 27.61
N LEU A 199 37.16 11.59 28.13
CA LEU A 199 37.38 10.24 27.61
C LEU A 199 36.04 9.72 27.08
N GLU A 200 36.05 9.17 25.87
CA GLU A 200 34.86 8.61 25.23
C GLU A 200 34.81 7.09 25.45
N CYS A 201 33.84 6.63 26.22
CA CYS A 201 33.72 5.26 26.70
C CYS A 201 32.76 4.38 25.87
N GLY A 202 32.27 4.90 24.75
CA GLY A 202 31.38 4.16 23.83
C GLY A 202 29.98 3.93 24.37
N GLY A 203 29.28 2.95 23.77
CA GLY A 203 27.92 2.55 24.15
C GLY A 203 27.87 1.31 25.04
N CYS A 204 26.71 1.08 25.66
CA CYS A 204 26.47 -0.06 26.55
C CYS A 204 26.15 -1.37 25.80
N GLY A 205 26.05 -2.48 26.54
CA GLY A 205 25.68 -3.78 25.97
C GLY A 205 24.21 -3.84 25.52
N PRO A 206 23.82 -4.87 24.75
CA PRO A 206 22.44 -5.04 24.28
C PRO A 206 21.44 -5.11 25.45
N GLY A 207 20.52 -4.13 25.51
CA GLY A 207 19.51 -4.00 26.56
C GLY A 207 19.89 -3.09 27.74
N GLU A 208 21.12 -2.56 27.76
CA GLU A 208 21.57 -1.57 28.76
C GLU A 208 21.45 -0.15 28.23
N ILE A 209 21.27 0.82 29.14
CA ILE A 209 21.12 2.25 28.84
C ILE A 209 22.19 3.01 29.63
N CYS A 210 22.89 3.93 28.95
CA CYS A 210 23.89 4.78 29.59
C CYS A 210 23.24 5.82 30.52
N GLY A 211 23.82 6.02 31.71
CA GLY A 211 23.33 7.00 32.69
C GLY A 211 22.14 6.52 33.54
N LEU A 212 21.56 5.34 33.25
CA LEU A 212 20.22 4.98 33.70
C LEU A 212 20.02 4.98 35.22
N ASN A 213 20.96 4.38 35.95
CA ASN A 213 20.94 4.31 37.43
C ASN A 213 22.03 5.18 38.08
N ALA A 214 23.05 5.60 37.31
CA ALA A 214 24.12 6.49 37.74
C ALA A 214 24.76 7.17 36.52
N PRO A 215 25.18 8.45 36.62
CA PRO A 215 25.80 9.21 35.52
C PRO A 215 26.95 8.47 34.83
N SER A 216 26.89 8.39 33.50
CA SER A 216 27.85 7.74 32.61
C SER A 216 28.16 6.26 32.94
N ILE A 217 27.23 5.56 33.59
CA ILE A 217 27.30 4.12 33.86
C ILE A 217 26.18 3.37 33.11
N CYS A 218 26.51 2.22 32.54
CA CYS A 218 25.55 1.30 31.94
C CYS A 218 24.69 0.60 33.00
N ALA A 219 23.37 0.60 32.81
CA ALA A 219 22.49 -0.31 33.55
C ALA A 219 21.28 -0.73 32.72
N ALA A 220 20.72 -1.91 33.02
CA ALA A 220 19.51 -2.41 32.40
C ALA A 220 18.24 -1.86 33.10
N PRO A 221 17.16 -1.53 32.36
CA PRO A 221 15.90 -1.08 32.94
C PRO A 221 15.15 -2.25 33.58
N THR A 222 14.74 -2.11 34.85
CA THR A 222 13.98 -3.13 35.58
C THR A 222 12.50 -3.11 35.20
N CYS A 223 12.19 -3.41 33.94
CA CYS A 223 10.85 -3.86 33.57
C CYS A 223 10.77 -5.37 33.79
N THR A 224 9.96 -5.79 34.77
CA THR A 224 9.76 -7.22 35.07
C THR A 224 8.75 -7.79 34.10
N LYS A 225 9.23 -8.53 33.09
CA LYS A 225 8.37 -9.20 32.11
C LYS A 225 7.36 -10.10 32.83
N THR A 226 6.11 -10.06 32.37
CA THR A 226 5.07 -11.02 32.78
C THR A 226 5.41 -12.43 32.25
N THR A 227 4.54 -13.40 32.53
CA THR A 227 4.64 -14.75 31.94
C THR A 227 3.30 -15.19 31.37
N CYS A 228 3.32 -16.08 30.38
CA CYS A 228 2.11 -16.71 29.83
C CYS A 228 1.22 -17.30 30.95
N THR A 229 1.83 -18.01 31.90
CA THR A 229 1.14 -18.56 33.07
C THR A 229 0.51 -17.49 33.96
N ALA A 230 1.17 -16.34 34.17
CA ALA A 230 0.62 -15.23 34.95
C ALA A 230 -0.55 -14.53 34.24
N GLN A 231 -0.53 -14.45 32.89
CA GLN A 231 -1.65 -13.96 32.08
C GLN A 231 -2.75 -15.02 31.87
N GLY A 232 -2.55 -16.27 32.33
CA GLY A 232 -3.45 -17.39 32.06
C GLY A 232 -3.52 -17.80 30.58
N ALA A 233 -2.54 -17.41 29.78
CA ALA A 233 -2.41 -17.73 28.37
C ALA A 233 -1.67 -19.07 28.17
N ASN A 234 -2.16 -19.88 27.22
CA ASN A 234 -1.49 -21.13 26.80
C ASN A 234 -1.47 -21.31 25.27
N CYS A 235 -1.70 -20.23 24.51
CA CYS A 235 -1.42 -20.20 23.08
C CYS A 235 -1.19 -18.78 22.54
N GLY A 236 -0.48 -18.73 21.42
CA GLY A 236 -0.25 -17.50 20.67
C GLY A 236 0.56 -16.46 21.42
N TYR A 237 0.65 -15.26 20.86
CA TYR A 237 1.43 -14.19 21.46
C TYR A 237 0.65 -13.40 22.51
N VAL A 238 1.30 -13.01 23.60
CA VAL A 238 0.82 -11.95 24.52
C VAL A 238 1.94 -10.95 24.74
N ALA A 239 1.62 -9.70 25.08
CA ALA A 239 2.64 -8.72 25.43
C ALA A 239 3.38 -9.13 26.72
N ASP A 240 4.70 -8.96 26.73
CA ASP A 240 5.54 -9.23 27.90
C ASP A 240 5.42 -8.14 29.00
N GLY A 241 4.72 -7.05 28.71
CA GLY A 241 4.54 -5.89 29.58
C GLY A 241 5.66 -4.85 29.51
N CYS A 242 6.68 -5.07 28.67
CA CYS A 242 7.90 -4.28 28.52
C CYS A 242 8.16 -3.87 27.05
N GLY A 243 7.15 -3.92 26.19
CA GLY A 243 7.25 -3.61 24.75
C GLY A 243 7.74 -4.77 23.88
N GLY A 244 7.84 -6.01 24.42
CA GLY A 244 8.08 -7.23 23.66
C GLY A 244 6.88 -8.18 23.69
N LEU A 245 7.03 -9.32 23.02
CA LEU A 245 6.05 -10.42 23.03
C LEU A 245 6.59 -11.64 23.78
N LEU A 246 5.67 -12.39 24.37
CA LEU A 246 5.86 -13.77 24.80
C LEU A 246 5.11 -14.68 23.84
N ASP A 247 5.79 -15.65 23.25
CA ASP A 247 5.15 -16.78 22.58
C ASP A 247 4.65 -17.77 23.65
N CYS A 248 3.34 -17.93 23.77
CA CYS A 248 2.70 -18.79 24.76
C CYS A 248 2.39 -20.21 24.25
N GLY A 249 3.18 -20.74 23.31
CA GLY A 249 3.27 -22.19 23.09
C GLY A 249 3.98 -22.67 21.82
N GLY A 250 4.51 -21.78 21.00
CA GLY A 250 5.14 -22.12 19.73
C GLY A 250 4.15 -22.34 18.60
N PRO A 251 4.64 -22.65 17.39
CA PRO A 251 3.81 -22.96 16.21
C PRO A 251 2.94 -24.23 16.35
N ASN A 252 2.99 -24.93 17.49
CA ASN A 252 2.12 -26.05 17.83
C ASN A 252 1.50 -25.92 19.25
N ALA A 253 1.29 -24.68 19.74
CA ALA A 253 0.80 -24.41 21.10
C ALA A 253 -0.40 -25.27 21.54
N CYS A 254 -1.37 -25.45 20.65
CA CYS A 254 -2.53 -26.31 20.87
C CYS A 254 -2.23 -27.76 20.47
N ALA A 255 -1.47 -28.45 21.32
CA ALA A 255 -1.01 -29.82 21.12
C ALA A 255 -2.12 -30.90 21.06
N ALA A 256 -3.40 -30.54 21.21
CA ALA A 256 -4.54 -31.43 21.10
C ALA A 256 -5.31 -31.17 19.80
N ALA A 257 -5.53 -32.23 19.01
CA ALA A 257 -6.18 -32.13 17.70
C ALA A 257 -7.58 -31.50 17.78
N GLY A 258 -7.86 -30.56 16.87
CA GLY A 258 -9.14 -29.82 16.83
C GLY A 258 -9.22 -28.62 17.77
N GLN A 259 -8.19 -28.35 18.58
CA GLN A 259 -8.06 -27.09 19.31
C GLN A 259 -7.41 -26.02 18.43
N ILE A 260 -7.95 -24.80 18.49
CA ILE A 260 -7.34 -23.60 17.89
C ILE A 260 -7.01 -22.59 18.99
N CYS A 261 -6.07 -21.68 18.70
CA CYS A 261 -5.81 -20.59 19.62
C CYS A 261 -6.98 -19.60 19.63
N GLY A 262 -7.30 -19.07 20.80
CA GLY A 262 -8.52 -18.29 21.04
C GLY A 262 -9.80 -19.12 21.20
N GLY A 263 -9.79 -20.42 20.85
CA GLY A 263 -10.94 -21.32 20.97
C GLY A 263 -11.37 -21.62 22.41
N GLY A 264 -10.53 -21.31 23.40
CA GLY A 264 -10.85 -21.34 24.84
C GLY A 264 -11.13 -19.95 25.43
N GLY A 265 -11.40 -18.95 24.59
CA GLY A 265 -11.27 -17.53 24.91
C GLY A 265 -9.87 -17.00 24.57
N PRO A 266 -9.64 -15.67 24.64
CA PRO A 266 -8.42 -15.05 24.15
C PRO A 266 -7.13 -15.67 24.70
N ASN A 267 -6.18 -15.98 23.81
CA ASN A 267 -4.91 -16.65 24.09
C ASN A 267 -5.01 -17.99 24.85
N LYS A 268 -6.16 -18.67 24.71
CA LYS A 268 -6.38 -20.01 25.25
C LYS A 268 -6.71 -21.02 24.16
N CYS A 269 -6.03 -22.16 24.19
CA CYS A 269 -6.40 -23.31 23.37
C CYS A 269 -7.77 -23.82 23.77
N GLY A 270 -8.62 -24.04 22.77
CA GLY A 270 -9.88 -24.75 22.94
C GLY A 270 -10.40 -25.25 21.61
N THR A 271 -11.20 -26.31 21.65
CA THR A 271 -12.04 -26.69 20.51
C THR A 271 -13.06 -25.58 20.33
N GLY A 272 -13.13 -24.95 19.15
CA GLY A 272 -14.18 -23.98 18.85
C GLY A 272 -15.54 -24.68 18.86
N VAL A 273 -16.28 -24.56 19.97
CA VAL A 273 -17.48 -25.37 20.24
C VAL A 273 -18.77 -24.66 19.87
N ASP A 274 -19.61 -25.37 19.13
CA ASP A 274 -21.01 -25.03 18.92
C ASP A 274 -21.75 -25.08 20.27
N GLY A 275 -22.48 -24.02 20.63
CA GLY A 275 -23.39 -24.02 21.78
C GLY A 275 -22.99 -23.17 23.01
N GLY A 276 -21.93 -22.36 22.93
CA GLY A 276 -21.75 -21.22 23.84
C GLY A 276 -22.69 -20.04 23.49
N PRO A 277 -22.95 -19.09 24.41
CA PRO A 277 -23.77 -17.91 24.09
C PRO A 277 -23.12 -17.06 22.99
N ASP A 278 -23.93 -16.67 22.01
CA ASP A 278 -23.49 -16.16 20.70
C ASP A 278 -22.74 -14.81 20.79
N ILE A 279 -21.48 -14.81 20.36
CA ILE A 279 -20.65 -13.63 20.08
C ILE A 279 -19.88 -13.92 18.77
N GLY A 280 -20.41 -13.62 17.59
CA GLY A 280 -21.74 -13.05 17.33
C GLY A 280 -22.12 -13.21 15.86
N CYS A 281 -22.62 -14.39 15.46
CA CYS A 281 -23.10 -14.62 14.09
C CYS A 281 -24.50 -14.00 13.91
N VAL A 282 -24.56 -12.67 13.88
CA VAL A 282 -25.84 -11.93 13.85
C VAL A 282 -26.39 -11.77 12.43
N ASN A 283 -27.67 -11.43 12.34
CA ASN A 283 -28.38 -11.11 11.09
C ASN A 283 -28.28 -12.22 10.02
N PHE A 284 -27.88 -11.87 8.78
CA PHE A 284 -27.89 -12.78 7.63
C PHE A 284 -26.81 -13.87 7.72
N CYS A 285 -25.84 -13.74 8.64
CA CYS A 285 -24.91 -14.82 9.00
C CYS A 285 -25.66 -16.12 9.40
N LEU A 286 -26.71 -16.01 10.22
CA LEU A 286 -27.54 -17.16 10.64
C LEU A 286 -28.23 -17.86 9.46
N ASP A 287 -28.61 -17.10 8.43
CA ASP A 287 -29.26 -17.66 7.25
C ASP A 287 -28.22 -18.29 6.31
N GLN A 288 -27.02 -17.70 6.21
CA GLN A 288 -25.89 -18.19 5.42
C GLN A 288 -25.40 -19.57 5.86
N GLN A 289 -25.43 -19.89 7.16
CA GLN A 289 -25.02 -21.20 7.70
C GLN A 289 -25.75 -22.40 7.05
N LYS A 290 -26.94 -22.17 6.46
CA LYS A 290 -27.63 -23.19 5.65
C LYS A 290 -26.79 -23.71 4.47
N ASN A 291 -25.86 -22.91 3.94
CA ASN A 291 -24.93 -23.34 2.90
C ASN A 291 -23.99 -24.46 3.34
N ASP A 292 -23.79 -24.69 4.64
CA ASP A 292 -22.91 -25.75 5.14
C ASP A 292 -23.58 -27.14 5.07
N THR A 293 -24.85 -27.20 4.63
CA THR A 293 -25.51 -28.44 4.17
C THR A 293 -25.14 -28.85 2.75
N CYS A 294 -24.42 -28.01 2.00
CA CYS A 294 -24.06 -28.27 0.61
C CYS A 294 -22.89 -29.26 0.47
N ALA A 295 -22.80 -29.91 -0.69
CA ALA A 295 -21.67 -30.77 -1.02
C ALA A 295 -20.35 -29.97 -1.07
N PRO A 296 -19.18 -30.55 -0.72
CA PRO A 296 -17.91 -29.84 -0.72
C PRO A 296 -17.61 -29.12 -2.05
N GLY A 297 -17.35 -27.81 -1.99
CA GLY A 297 -17.14 -26.95 -3.15
C GLY A 297 -18.41 -26.33 -3.75
N GLN A 298 -19.60 -26.76 -3.31
CA GLN A 298 -20.88 -26.11 -3.61
C GLN A 298 -21.33 -25.23 -2.44
N ARG A 299 -21.91 -24.08 -2.77
CA ARG A 299 -22.58 -23.09 -1.89
C ARG A 299 -23.59 -22.33 -2.76
N THR A 300 -24.56 -21.63 -2.18
CA THR A 300 -25.44 -20.75 -2.96
C THR A 300 -24.67 -19.54 -3.48
N LYS A 301 -24.80 -19.24 -4.78
CA LYS A 301 -24.04 -18.16 -5.45
C LYS A 301 -24.95 -17.25 -6.28
N LEU A 302 -24.53 -16.00 -6.44
CA LEU A 302 -25.07 -15.07 -7.44
C LEU A 302 -24.02 -14.78 -8.50
N THR A 303 -24.44 -14.70 -9.76
CA THR A 303 -23.61 -14.26 -10.89
C THR A 303 -24.32 -13.15 -11.66
N GLY A 304 -23.58 -12.30 -12.35
CA GLY A 304 -24.15 -11.23 -13.15
C GLY A 304 -23.09 -10.30 -13.73
N THR A 305 -23.54 -9.17 -14.27
CA THR A 305 -22.71 -8.09 -14.80
C THR A 305 -23.23 -6.78 -14.24
N VAL A 306 -22.38 -5.95 -13.62
CA VAL A 306 -22.80 -4.62 -13.17
C VAL A 306 -22.82 -3.66 -14.35
N TYR A 307 -23.86 -2.84 -14.44
CA TYR A 307 -24.06 -1.87 -15.51
C TYR A 307 -24.24 -0.44 -15.00
N ALA A 308 -23.94 0.53 -15.87
CA ALA A 308 -24.42 1.90 -15.74
C ALA A 308 -25.96 1.94 -15.64
N PRO A 309 -26.58 3.04 -15.16
CA PRO A 309 -28.04 3.14 -15.02
C PRO A 309 -28.86 2.87 -16.31
N ASN A 310 -28.25 3.00 -17.50
CA ASN A 310 -28.83 2.63 -18.79
C ASN A 310 -28.93 1.11 -19.05
N GLY A 311 -28.31 0.27 -18.22
CA GLY A 311 -28.33 -1.20 -18.36
C GLY A 311 -27.50 -1.74 -19.54
N LYS A 312 -26.57 -0.95 -20.09
CA LYS A 312 -25.81 -1.29 -21.32
C LYS A 312 -24.30 -1.22 -21.18
N LEU A 313 -23.77 -0.19 -20.54
CA LEU A 313 -22.33 -0.02 -20.34
C LEU A 313 -21.90 -0.82 -19.10
N PRO A 314 -21.05 -1.86 -19.22
CA PRO A 314 -20.58 -2.63 -18.06
C PRO A 314 -19.63 -1.80 -17.19
N ILE A 315 -19.67 -1.98 -15.88
CA ILE A 315 -18.84 -1.23 -14.93
C ILE A 315 -17.81 -2.15 -14.25
N PRO A 316 -16.51 -1.93 -14.47
CA PRO A 316 -15.45 -2.68 -13.83
C PRO A 316 -15.20 -2.16 -12.41
N ASP A 317 -14.47 -2.93 -11.60
CA ASP A 317 -14.02 -2.54 -10.26
C ASP A 317 -15.10 -2.17 -9.22
N ALA A 318 -16.39 -2.36 -9.54
CA ALA A 318 -17.50 -2.16 -8.61
C ALA A 318 -17.55 -3.27 -7.55
N ILE A 319 -17.82 -2.89 -6.29
CA ILE A 319 -17.95 -3.84 -5.18
C ILE A 319 -19.40 -4.33 -5.13
N VAL A 320 -19.59 -5.65 -5.09
CA VAL A 320 -20.90 -6.29 -5.01
C VAL A 320 -20.94 -7.17 -3.74
N PHE A 321 -21.88 -6.92 -2.83
CA PHE A 321 -21.87 -7.52 -1.49
C PHE A 321 -23.27 -7.68 -0.87
N VAL A 322 -23.36 -8.49 0.19
CA VAL A 322 -24.53 -8.59 1.08
C VAL A 322 -24.16 -7.99 2.44
N PRO A 323 -24.81 -6.93 2.94
CA PRO A 323 -24.56 -6.38 4.28
C PRO A 323 -25.11 -7.27 5.40
N ASN A 324 -24.46 -7.24 6.57
CA ASN A 324 -24.85 -7.99 7.76
C ASN A 324 -25.26 -7.11 8.95
N GLY A 325 -25.35 -5.79 8.79
CA GLY A 325 -25.58 -4.88 9.93
C GLY A 325 -27.01 -4.92 10.50
N SER A 326 -28.01 -5.30 9.71
CA SER A 326 -29.37 -5.61 10.16
C SER A 326 -30.12 -6.47 9.13
N LYS A 327 -31.03 -7.35 9.57
CA LYS A 327 -32.01 -7.98 8.65
C LYS A 327 -33.06 -6.99 8.11
N THR A 328 -33.34 -5.90 8.83
CA THR A 328 -34.32 -4.87 8.43
C THR A 328 -33.66 -3.70 7.70
N SER A 329 -34.33 -3.12 6.69
CA SER A 329 -33.89 -1.90 6.01
C SER A 329 -33.67 -0.76 7.03
N PRO A 330 -32.55 -0.01 6.98
CA PRO A 330 -31.55 0.07 5.90
C PRO A 330 -30.37 -0.90 6.01
N TRP A 331 -30.54 -2.05 6.67
CA TRP A 331 -29.59 -3.19 6.72
C TRP A 331 -28.22 -2.88 7.35
N GLY A 332 -28.14 -1.82 8.16
CA GLY A 332 -26.89 -1.29 8.70
C GLY A 332 -26.03 -0.51 7.70
N LEU A 333 -26.54 -0.26 6.48
CA LEU A 333 -25.86 0.58 5.50
C LEU A 333 -25.85 2.05 5.94
N PRO A 334 -24.70 2.75 5.91
CA PRO A 334 -24.61 4.15 6.30
C PRO A 334 -25.18 5.10 5.24
N THR A 335 -25.50 6.31 5.70
CA THR A 335 -25.84 7.46 4.83
C THR A 335 -24.54 8.08 4.33
N PHE A 336 -24.42 8.38 3.02
CA PHE A 336 -23.38 9.29 2.56
C PHE A 336 -23.74 10.72 2.94
N THR A 337 -22.75 11.53 3.30
CA THR A 337 -22.96 12.97 3.56
C THR A 337 -22.43 13.74 2.36
N ASP A 338 -23.28 14.55 1.73
CA ASP A 338 -22.95 15.24 0.48
C ASP A 338 -21.80 16.24 0.63
N GLY A 339 -20.91 16.26 -0.35
CA GLY A 339 -19.81 17.21 -0.46
C GLY A 339 -18.70 17.02 0.56
N VAL A 340 -17.87 18.06 0.64
CA VAL A 340 -16.60 18.10 1.37
C VAL A 340 -16.57 19.16 2.46
N ALA A 341 -17.72 19.81 2.73
CA ALA A 341 -17.88 20.81 3.78
C ALA A 341 -17.49 20.31 5.19
N ASN A 342 -17.57 19.00 5.42
CA ASN A 342 -17.18 18.34 6.67
C ASN A 342 -15.73 17.80 6.69
N ALA A 343 -14.92 18.12 5.66
CA ALA A 343 -13.50 17.76 5.54
C ALA A 343 -13.17 16.25 5.70
N VAL A 344 -14.09 15.37 5.32
CA VAL A 344 -13.89 13.91 5.39
C VAL A 344 -13.03 13.45 4.21
N CYS A 345 -11.81 13.02 4.50
CA CYS A 345 -10.88 12.47 3.52
C CYS A 345 -11.33 11.05 3.09
N GLU A 346 -12.03 10.91 1.96
CA GLU A 346 -12.55 9.61 1.50
C GLU A 346 -11.48 8.70 0.86
N GLN A 347 -10.65 8.12 1.73
CA GLN A 347 -9.71 7.04 1.40
C GLN A 347 -10.42 5.68 1.39
N CYS A 348 -9.87 4.70 0.66
CA CYS A 348 -10.52 3.39 0.49
C CYS A 348 -10.63 2.57 1.77
N THR A 349 -9.78 2.82 2.77
CA THR A 349 -9.88 2.28 4.14
C THR A 349 -11.12 2.74 4.89
N LEU A 350 -11.71 3.87 4.49
CA LEU A 350 -12.90 4.48 5.10
C LEU A 350 -14.18 4.23 4.28
N GLN A 351 -14.15 3.35 3.26
CA GLN A 351 -15.39 2.88 2.63
C GLN A 351 -16.21 2.05 3.62
N SER A 352 -17.13 2.72 4.32
CA SER A 352 -18.05 2.13 5.27
C SER A 352 -19.11 1.28 4.56
N LEU A 353 -18.74 0.05 4.16
CA LEU A 353 -19.62 -0.90 3.47
C LEU A 353 -20.75 -1.46 4.37
N GLY A 354 -20.88 -1.03 5.62
CA GLY A 354 -21.97 -1.46 6.52
C GLY A 354 -21.88 -2.94 6.91
N THR A 355 -20.69 -3.40 7.29
CA THR A 355 -20.37 -4.80 7.67
C THR A 355 -20.79 -5.83 6.61
N PRO A 356 -20.04 -5.99 5.50
CA PRO A 356 -20.36 -6.99 4.48
C PRO A 356 -20.22 -8.42 5.02
N LEU A 357 -21.23 -9.25 4.78
CA LEU A 357 -21.24 -10.70 5.06
C LEU A 357 -20.38 -11.46 4.03
N VAL A 358 -20.57 -11.12 2.75
CA VAL A 358 -19.81 -11.61 1.60
C VAL A 358 -19.68 -10.47 0.60
N ALA A 359 -18.53 -10.36 -0.05
CA ALA A 359 -18.25 -9.34 -1.06
C ALA A 359 -17.43 -9.92 -2.22
N THR A 360 -17.54 -9.28 -3.38
CA THR A 360 -16.75 -9.55 -4.59
C THR A 360 -16.54 -8.24 -5.36
N LYS A 361 -15.65 -8.23 -6.36
CA LYS A 361 -15.36 -7.07 -7.21
C LYS A 361 -15.64 -7.45 -8.67
N THR A 362 -16.14 -6.52 -9.48
CA THR A 362 -16.39 -6.79 -10.91
C THR A 362 -15.09 -6.81 -11.72
N ALA A 363 -15.02 -7.74 -12.68
CA ALA A 363 -13.94 -7.83 -13.66
C ALA A 363 -14.00 -6.70 -14.70
N ALA A 364 -13.02 -6.64 -15.61
CA ALA A 364 -12.93 -5.61 -16.65
C ALA A 364 -14.15 -5.57 -17.60
N ASP A 365 -14.91 -6.65 -17.74
CA ASP A 365 -16.17 -6.73 -18.49
C ASP A 365 -17.43 -6.48 -17.64
N GLY A 366 -17.25 -6.05 -16.38
CA GLY A 366 -18.29 -5.84 -15.39
C GLY A 366 -18.85 -7.12 -14.76
N THR A 367 -18.40 -8.31 -15.15
CA THR A 367 -18.91 -9.58 -14.59
C THR A 367 -18.49 -9.80 -13.14
N PHE A 368 -19.31 -10.52 -12.38
CA PHE A 368 -18.97 -10.96 -11.02
C PHE A 368 -19.54 -12.35 -10.70
N THR A 369 -18.92 -12.99 -9.71
CA THR A 369 -19.51 -14.10 -8.95
C THR A 369 -19.41 -13.75 -7.46
N LEU A 370 -20.54 -13.76 -6.76
CA LEU A 370 -20.64 -13.60 -5.32
C LEU A 370 -21.00 -14.96 -4.71
N ASP A 371 -20.06 -15.53 -3.98
CA ASP A 371 -20.18 -16.86 -3.36
C ASP A 371 -20.82 -16.77 -1.95
N ASN A 372 -21.27 -17.91 -1.43
CA ASN A 372 -21.79 -18.08 -0.07
C ASN A 372 -22.91 -17.07 0.32
N VAL A 373 -23.84 -16.74 -0.58
CA VAL A 373 -24.97 -15.85 -0.24
C VAL A 373 -26.01 -16.57 0.63
N PRO A 374 -26.81 -15.86 1.45
CA PRO A 374 -27.88 -16.47 2.24
C PRO A 374 -28.93 -17.18 1.37
N PRO A 375 -29.18 -18.50 1.53
CA PRO A 375 -30.27 -19.18 0.85
C PRO A 375 -31.59 -19.06 1.62
N GLU A 376 -32.70 -19.37 0.92
CA GLU A 376 -34.04 -19.56 1.48
C GLU A 376 -34.66 -18.35 2.22
N ILE A 377 -34.03 -17.17 2.16
CA ILE A 377 -34.53 -15.91 2.71
C ILE A 377 -34.35 -14.78 1.69
N ASP A 378 -35.19 -13.76 1.76
CA ASP A 378 -34.98 -12.51 1.02
C ASP A 378 -33.85 -11.70 1.68
N PHE A 379 -32.87 -11.24 0.90
CA PHE A 379 -31.72 -10.47 1.40
C PHE A 379 -31.33 -9.30 0.49
N PRO A 380 -30.73 -8.23 1.03
CA PRO A 380 -30.19 -7.12 0.23
C PRO A 380 -28.92 -7.54 -0.52
N LEU A 381 -28.90 -7.32 -1.83
CA LEU A 381 -27.67 -7.18 -2.61
C LEU A 381 -27.35 -5.70 -2.74
N VAL A 382 -26.10 -5.33 -2.46
CA VAL A 382 -25.59 -3.96 -2.59
C VAL A 382 -24.51 -3.94 -3.65
N ILE A 383 -24.57 -2.94 -4.52
CA ILE A 383 -23.60 -2.69 -5.58
C ILE A 383 -23.10 -1.26 -5.35
N GLN A 384 -21.79 -1.08 -5.15
CA GLN A 384 -21.21 0.21 -4.79
C GLN A 384 -19.91 0.46 -5.54
N LEU A 385 -19.78 1.68 -6.09
CA LEU A 385 -18.52 2.18 -6.62
C LEU A 385 -18.42 3.67 -6.25
N GLY A 386 -17.58 3.94 -5.24
CA GLY A 386 -17.56 5.26 -4.61
C GLY A 386 -18.90 5.59 -3.96
N ARG A 387 -19.47 6.73 -4.35
CA ARG A 387 -20.77 7.24 -3.88
C ARG A 387 -21.98 6.78 -4.72
N TRP A 388 -21.74 6.13 -5.86
CA TRP A 388 -22.78 5.38 -6.57
C TRP A 388 -23.11 4.13 -5.77
N ARG A 389 -24.38 3.93 -5.39
CA ARG A 389 -24.83 2.73 -4.69
C ARG A 389 -26.22 2.31 -5.14
N ARG A 390 -26.39 1.02 -5.43
CA ARG A 390 -27.70 0.36 -5.61
C ARG A 390 -27.93 -0.64 -4.48
N VAL A 391 -29.15 -0.74 -3.97
CA VAL A 391 -29.59 -1.78 -3.04
C VAL A 391 -30.85 -2.48 -3.57
N VAL A 392 -30.70 -3.76 -3.93
CA VAL A 392 -31.77 -4.60 -4.50
C VAL A 392 -32.08 -5.75 -3.55
N THR A 393 -33.33 -5.88 -3.12
CA THR A 393 -33.76 -7.11 -2.43
C THR A 393 -33.75 -8.27 -3.44
N ILE A 394 -32.93 -9.28 -3.18
CA ILE A 394 -32.93 -10.55 -3.89
C ILE A 394 -33.92 -11.47 -3.16
N PRO A 395 -35.00 -11.93 -3.83
CA PRO A 395 -35.91 -12.89 -3.21
C PRO A 395 -35.20 -14.22 -2.93
N ALA A 396 -35.68 -15.01 -1.98
CA ALA A 396 -35.13 -16.30 -1.58
C ALA A 396 -34.55 -17.15 -2.73
N ARG A 397 -33.27 -17.56 -2.58
CA ARG A 397 -32.56 -18.47 -3.50
C ARG A 397 -32.60 -19.90 -2.98
N THR A 398 -32.71 -20.90 -3.86
CA THR A 398 -32.56 -22.31 -3.46
C THR A 398 -31.14 -22.59 -2.96
N SER A 399 -31.03 -23.27 -1.83
CA SER A 399 -29.76 -23.73 -1.24
C SER A 399 -28.90 -24.49 -2.26
N CYS A 400 -27.59 -24.27 -2.22
CA CYS A 400 -26.58 -24.92 -3.06
C CYS A 400 -26.66 -24.62 -4.58
N THR A 401 -27.46 -23.62 -5.00
CA THR A 401 -27.61 -23.27 -6.43
C THR A 401 -26.87 -21.99 -6.81
N SER A 402 -26.45 -21.89 -8.07
CA SER A 402 -25.96 -20.63 -8.66
C SER A 402 -27.08 -19.95 -9.45
N THR A 403 -27.41 -18.70 -9.12
CA THR A 403 -28.41 -17.89 -9.82
C THR A 403 -27.73 -16.78 -10.62
N ALA A 404 -28.03 -16.69 -11.92
CA ALA A 404 -27.72 -15.51 -12.71
C ALA A 404 -28.76 -14.41 -12.48
N LEU A 405 -28.31 -13.18 -12.24
CA LEU A 405 -29.15 -12.01 -12.06
C LEU A 405 -29.38 -11.26 -13.38
N THR A 406 -30.50 -10.54 -13.47
CA THR A 406 -30.82 -9.70 -14.62
C THR A 406 -30.08 -8.35 -14.57
N PRO A 407 -29.86 -7.67 -15.72
CA PRO A 407 -29.28 -6.32 -15.77
C PRO A 407 -30.03 -5.29 -14.91
N GLU A 408 -31.36 -5.40 -14.79
CA GLU A 408 -32.17 -4.49 -13.97
C GLU A 408 -31.93 -4.68 -12.46
N GLN A 409 -31.55 -5.90 -12.03
CA GLN A 409 -31.12 -6.18 -10.65
C GLN A 409 -29.65 -5.81 -10.38
N THR A 410 -28.87 -5.49 -11.42
CA THR A 410 -27.40 -5.35 -11.34
C THR A 410 -26.86 -4.01 -11.86
N ARG A 411 -27.71 -3.13 -12.39
CA ARG A 411 -27.33 -1.76 -12.73
C ARG A 411 -27.28 -0.82 -11.51
N PHE A 412 -26.50 0.24 -11.64
CA PHE A 412 -26.59 1.42 -10.76
C PHE A 412 -27.96 2.13 -10.85
N PRO A 413 -28.35 2.94 -9.85
CA PRO A 413 -29.65 3.61 -9.86
C PRO A 413 -29.70 4.74 -10.89
N LYS A 414 -30.87 4.94 -11.50
CA LYS A 414 -31.14 6.08 -12.41
C LYS A 414 -31.38 7.36 -11.62
N LYS A 415 -31.84 7.23 -10.37
CA LYS A 415 -32.20 8.35 -9.50
C LYS A 415 -32.02 8.06 -8.02
N GLN A 416 -31.95 9.12 -7.23
CA GLN A 416 -31.82 9.08 -5.78
C GLN A 416 -33.02 8.34 -5.19
N ASN A 417 -32.75 7.36 -4.32
CA ASN A 417 -33.78 6.53 -3.70
C ASN A 417 -34.67 5.72 -4.68
N GLU A 418 -34.18 5.31 -5.86
CA GLU A 418 -34.99 4.69 -6.93
C GLU A 418 -35.86 3.51 -6.49
N GLY A 419 -35.30 2.56 -5.72
CA GLY A 419 -36.02 1.41 -5.15
C GLY A 419 -35.70 1.14 -3.67
N SER A 420 -34.79 1.92 -3.08
CA SER A 420 -34.36 1.82 -1.68
C SER A 420 -33.91 3.19 -1.17
N PRO A 421 -34.19 3.59 0.09
CA PRO A 421 -33.69 4.83 0.69
C PRO A 421 -32.16 4.83 0.94
N ARG A 422 -31.45 3.82 0.41
CA ARG A 422 -29.99 3.72 0.36
C ARG A 422 -29.42 3.70 -1.06
N ASP A 423 -30.25 3.76 -2.11
CA ASP A 423 -29.79 4.01 -3.47
C ASP A 423 -29.26 5.45 -3.57
N THR A 424 -28.02 5.64 -4.02
CA THR A 424 -27.38 6.96 -4.11
C THR A 424 -26.68 7.18 -5.43
N LEU A 425 -26.76 8.43 -5.89
CA LEU A 425 -25.87 8.99 -6.92
C LEU A 425 -25.02 10.08 -6.24
N PRO A 426 -23.79 10.35 -6.68
CA PRO A 426 -23.03 11.49 -6.19
C PRO A 426 -23.76 12.82 -6.49
N LEU A 427 -23.62 13.81 -5.63
CA LEU A 427 -24.12 15.17 -5.86
C LEU A 427 -23.12 15.93 -6.73
N LEU A 428 -23.45 16.09 -8.02
CA LEU A 428 -22.58 16.69 -9.03
C LEU A 428 -23.02 18.12 -9.38
N ALA A 429 -22.06 19.04 -9.48
CA ALA A 429 -22.24 20.28 -10.22
C ALA A 429 -21.67 20.13 -11.63
N VAL A 430 -22.43 20.55 -12.64
CA VAL A 430 -21.99 20.59 -14.04
C VAL A 430 -22.07 22.03 -14.53
N SER A 431 -20.91 22.64 -14.79
CA SER A 431 -20.79 23.86 -15.57
C SER A 431 -20.86 23.49 -17.05
N THR A 432 -21.93 23.89 -17.72
CA THR A 432 -22.22 23.48 -19.10
C THR A 432 -21.40 24.31 -20.09
N GLY A 433 -20.57 23.61 -20.86
CA GLY A 433 -19.70 24.22 -21.87
C GLY A 433 -20.45 24.45 -23.18
N SER A 434 -20.19 25.57 -23.87
CA SER A 434 -20.83 25.81 -25.18
C SER A 434 -20.34 24.87 -26.27
N VAL A 435 -19.19 24.21 -26.09
CA VAL A 435 -18.64 23.19 -27.01
C VAL A 435 -18.45 21.81 -26.37
N ASP A 436 -18.85 21.64 -25.10
CA ASP A 436 -18.78 20.38 -24.36
C ASP A 436 -20.00 20.21 -23.46
N ALA A 437 -20.90 19.32 -23.87
CA ALA A 437 -22.20 19.04 -23.28
C ALA A 437 -22.10 17.89 -22.27
N LEU A 438 -21.24 18.01 -21.26
CA LEU A 438 -20.87 16.91 -20.37
C LEU A 438 -22.08 16.33 -19.59
N GLU A 439 -23.11 17.15 -19.37
CA GLU A 439 -24.43 16.74 -18.88
C GLU A 439 -25.07 15.62 -19.73
N CYS A 440 -24.83 15.61 -21.04
CA CYS A 440 -25.32 14.56 -21.94
C CYS A 440 -24.65 13.20 -21.70
N VAL A 441 -23.42 13.14 -21.19
CA VAL A 441 -22.79 11.86 -20.84
C VAL A 441 -23.48 11.23 -19.64
N LEU A 442 -23.79 12.02 -18.61
CA LEU A 442 -24.58 11.58 -17.45
C LEU A 442 -25.98 11.12 -17.86
N TYR A 443 -26.61 11.85 -18.78
CA TYR A 443 -27.94 11.50 -19.30
C TYR A 443 -27.92 10.22 -20.16
N LYS A 444 -26.95 10.07 -21.07
CA LYS A 444 -26.71 8.85 -21.86
C LYS A 444 -26.30 7.65 -21.00
N LEU A 445 -25.66 7.87 -19.86
CA LEU A 445 -25.41 6.85 -18.84
C LEU A 445 -26.70 6.35 -18.16
N GLY A 446 -27.83 7.04 -18.36
CA GLY A 446 -29.16 6.65 -17.92
C GLY A 446 -29.62 7.31 -16.62
N VAL A 447 -28.95 8.38 -16.18
CA VAL A 447 -29.47 9.20 -15.06
C VAL A 447 -30.83 9.78 -15.47
N ASP A 448 -31.83 9.64 -14.61
CA ASP A 448 -33.22 10.07 -14.86
C ASP A 448 -33.28 11.60 -15.07
N ARG A 449 -34.08 12.06 -16.04
CA ARG A 449 -34.22 13.49 -16.35
C ARG A 449 -34.62 14.33 -15.14
N SER A 450 -35.33 13.74 -14.16
CA SER A 450 -35.72 14.40 -12.91
C SER A 450 -34.55 14.70 -11.95
N GLU A 451 -33.38 14.11 -12.16
CA GLU A 451 -32.17 14.40 -11.39
C GLU A 451 -31.40 15.64 -11.88
N PHE A 452 -31.71 16.12 -13.09
CA PHE A 452 -31.09 17.31 -13.67
C PHE A 452 -31.92 18.54 -13.30
N THR A 453 -31.36 19.40 -12.45
CA THR A 453 -32.07 20.55 -11.89
C THR A 453 -31.17 21.78 -11.77
N ASN A 454 -31.77 22.95 -11.62
CA ASN A 454 -31.05 24.12 -11.12
C ASN A 454 -30.58 23.86 -9.68
N PRO A 455 -29.46 24.46 -9.23
CA PRO A 455 -29.09 24.45 -7.82
C PRO A 455 -30.18 25.08 -6.95
N SER A 456 -30.26 24.63 -5.71
CA SER A 456 -31.13 25.18 -4.68
C SER A 456 -30.67 26.58 -4.26
N ALA A 457 -31.61 27.43 -3.85
CA ALA A 457 -31.31 28.78 -3.35
C ALA A 457 -30.49 28.80 -2.04
N THR A 458 -30.35 27.65 -1.37
CA THR A 458 -29.46 27.43 -0.23
C THR A 458 -28.58 26.21 -0.50
N PRO A 459 -27.28 26.23 -0.13
CA PRO A 459 -26.42 25.06 -0.24
C PRO A 459 -27.02 23.81 0.44
N GLY A 460 -26.88 22.65 -0.19
CA GLY A 460 -27.48 21.38 0.29
C GLY A 460 -29.02 21.33 0.24
N GLY A 461 -29.69 22.35 -0.33
CA GLY A 461 -31.15 22.38 -0.46
C GLY A 461 -31.73 21.40 -1.50
N PRO A 462 -33.07 21.26 -1.55
CA PRO A 462 -33.74 20.24 -2.35
C PRO A 462 -33.53 20.38 -3.86
N GLY A 463 -33.75 19.28 -4.57
CA GLY A 463 -33.56 19.14 -6.02
C GLY A 463 -32.83 17.84 -6.35
N GLY A 464 -32.45 17.66 -7.61
CA GLY A 464 -31.79 16.45 -8.09
C GLY A 464 -30.31 16.36 -7.75
N ARG A 465 -29.69 15.23 -8.10
CA ARG A 465 -28.27 14.94 -7.87
C ARG A 465 -27.35 15.56 -8.92
N ILE A 466 -27.88 16.03 -10.05
CA ILE A 466 -27.12 16.76 -11.07
C ILE A 466 -27.59 18.22 -11.07
N ARG A 467 -26.72 19.16 -10.69
CA ARG A 467 -27.01 20.61 -10.68
C ARG A 467 -26.33 21.29 -11.85
N LEU A 468 -27.12 21.82 -12.78
CA LEU A 468 -26.60 22.55 -13.93
C LEU A 468 -26.33 24.01 -13.57
N TYR A 469 -25.17 24.50 -14.01
CA TYR A 469 -24.75 25.89 -14.02
C TYR A 469 -24.30 26.24 -15.44
N GLN A 470 -24.50 27.47 -15.89
CA GLN A 470 -24.09 27.90 -17.22
C GLN A 470 -22.72 28.59 -17.15
N ASP A 471 -21.71 28.10 -17.89
CA ASP A 471 -20.39 28.74 -17.93
C ASP A 471 -20.42 30.05 -18.77
N ASN A 472 -19.28 30.71 -18.96
CA ASN A 472 -19.16 31.89 -19.82
C ASN A 472 -17.78 32.04 -20.46
N THR A 473 -17.76 32.49 -21.71
CA THR A 473 -16.52 32.84 -22.45
C THR A 473 -16.13 34.31 -22.32
N ILE A 474 -16.99 35.17 -21.79
CA ILE A 474 -16.74 36.62 -21.67
C ILE A 474 -17.33 37.12 -20.35
N VAL A 475 -16.62 38.03 -19.67
CA VAL A 475 -17.16 38.80 -18.54
C VAL A 475 -18.30 39.68 -19.05
N ASN A 476 -19.53 39.44 -18.56
CA ASN A 476 -20.80 40.03 -19.02
C ASN A 476 -21.40 39.47 -20.34
N GLY A 477 -20.98 38.28 -20.82
CA GLY A 477 -21.59 37.60 -21.97
C GLY A 477 -22.33 36.30 -21.62
N ALA A 478 -23.62 36.19 -21.96
CA ALA A 478 -24.43 34.97 -21.75
C ALA A 478 -24.19 33.91 -22.85
N LYS A 479 -22.98 33.35 -22.85
CA LYS A 479 -22.40 32.51 -23.93
C LYS A 479 -22.12 31.05 -23.52
N GLY A 480 -22.58 30.59 -22.36
CA GLY A 480 -22.38 29.20 -21.90
C GLY A 480 -23.30 28.19 -22.59
N GLY A 481 -23.11 26.92 -22.24
CA GLY A 481 -23.81 25.78 -22.85
C GLY A 481 -25.29 25.65 -22.47
N ALA A 482 -25.75 24.40 -22.40
CA ALA A 482 -27.14 24.08 -22.14
C ALA A 482 -27.60 24.49 -20.74
N ARG A 483 -28.92 24.62 -20.57
CA ARG A 483 -29.55 25.11 -19.34
C ARG A 483 -30.88 24.39 -19.12
N ILE A 484 -31.32 24.29 -17.86
CA ILE A 484 -32.65 23.74 -17.53
C ILE A 484 -33.73 24.74 -17.97
N ASP A 485 -33.53 26.00 -17.60
CA ASP A 485 -34.40 27.14 -17.95
C ASP A 485 -33.62 28.47 -17.91
N ILE A 486 -34.33 29.60 -18.04
CA ILE A 486 -33.78 30.96 -17.97
C ILE A 486 -33.20 31.33 -16.58
N ASN A 487 -33.48 30.54 -15.53
CA ASN A 487 -33.02 30.76 -14.17
C ASN A 487 -31.76 29.93 -13.83
N THR A 488 -31.27 29.10 -14.75
CA THR A 488 -30.02 28.35 -14.61
C THR A 488 -28.87 29.33 -14.37
N PRO A 489 -28.24 29.33 -13.18
CA PRO A 489 -27.35 30.41 -12.79
C PRO A 489 -25.96 30.26 -13.40
N ARG A 490 -25.24 31.37 -13.54
CA ARG A 490 -23.88 31.37 -14.10
C ARG A 490 -22.85 30.81 -13.13
N THR A 491 -21.85 30.12 -13.66
CA THR A 491 -20.80 29.44 -12.89
C THR A 491 -19.91 30.41 -12.11
N ASP A 492 -19.56 31.56 -12.67
CA ASP A 492 -18.81 32.63 -12.00
C ASP A 492 -19.61 33.27 -10.84
N GLN A 493 -20.92 33.44 -11.02
CA GLN A 493 -21.79 34.13 -10.06
C GLN A 493 -22.30 33.22 -8.93
N ALA A 494 -22.50 31.92 -9.18
CA ALA A 494 -23.12 31.00 -8.22
C ALA A 494 -22.22 29.84 -7.79
N LEU A 495 -21.68 29.04 -8.71
CA LEU A 495 -20.91 27.82 -8.35
C LEU A 495 -19.55 28.17 -7.75
N THR A 496 -18.77 28.99 -8.46
CA THR A 496 -17.37 29.31 -8.13
C THR A 496 -17.21 30.61 -7.33
N SER A 497 -18.29 31.35 -7.07
CA SER A 497 -18.26 32.61 -6.31
C SER A 497 -17.93 32.47 -4.83
N SER A 498 -18.03 31.28 -4.24
CA SER A 498 -17.58 31.03 -2.87
C SER A 498 -17.17 29.57 -2.65
N ALA A 499 -16.28 29.34 -1.68
CA ALA A 499 -15.90 27.98 -1.28
C ALA A 499 -17.09 27.19 -0.71
N ALA A 500 -18.07 27.84 -0.08
CA ALA A 500 -19.28 27.18 0.42
C ALA A 500 -20.14 26.60 -0.72
N ASN A 501 -20.19 27.27 -1.87
CA ASN A 501 -20.96 26.82 -3.03
C ASN A 501 -20.30 25.65 -3.76
N LEU A 502 -18.97 25.54 -3.71
CA LEU A 502 -18.22 24.36 -4.17
C LEU A 502 -18.31 23.19 -3.17
N ASN A 503 -18.07 23.46 -1.89
CA ASN A 503 -17.92 22.43 -0.85
C ASN A 503 -19.17 21.56 -0.59
N GLN A 504 -20.33 21.90 -1.14
CA GLN A 504 -21.53 21.05 -1.09
C GLN A 504 -21.51 19.88 -2.10
N TYR A 505 -20.60 19.89 -3.07
CA TYR A 505 -20.60 18.92 -4.19
C TYR A 505 -19.57 17.81 -4.01
N ASP A 506 -19.96 16.59 -4.38
CA ASP A 506 -19.09 15.41 -4.42
C ASP A 506 -18.07 15.55 -5.57
N ALA A 507 -18.52 16.07 -6.72
CA ALA A 507 -17.66 16.51 -7.79
C ALA A 507 -18.19 17.76 -8.52
N VAL A 508 -17.26 18.51 -9.09
CA VAL A 508 -17.53 19.64 -9.98
C VAL A 508 -16.95 19.33 -11.37
N ILE A 509 -17.79 19.47 -12.39
CA ILE A 509 -17.49 19.17 -13.79
C ILE A 509 -17.53 20.47 -14.58
N PHE A 510 -16.47 20.79 -15.32
CA PHE A 510 -16.35 21.99 -16.14
C PHE A 510 -16.22 21.63 -17.63
N GLY A 511 -17.32 21.75 -18.38
CA GLY A 511 -17.33 21.60 -19.83
C GLY A 511 -16.73 22.82 -20.51
N CYS A 512 -15.88 22.59 -21.52
CA CYS A 512 -15.22 23.62 -22.31
C CYS A 512 -16.21 24.71 -22.77
N PRO A 513 -16.05 25.98 -22.33
CA PRO A 513 -17.01 27.04 -22.64
C PRO A 513 -16.92 27.52 -24.10
N GLY A 514 -15.91 27.10 -24.87
CA GLY A 514 -15.70 27.51 -26.27
C GLY A 514 -14.70 28.66 -26.47
N GLY A 515 -14.08 29.14 -25.40
CA GLY A 515 -12.99 30.12 -25.41
C GLY A 515 -12.31 30.19 -24.05
N GLU A 516 -11.02 30.50 -24.03
CA GLU A 516 -10.23 30.70 -22.81
C GLU A 516 -10.80 31.85 -21.96
N ASN A 517 -10.84 31.68 -20.63
CA ASN A 517 -11.40 32.66 -19.70
C ASN A 517 -10.69 32.59 -18.33
N ASN A 518 -9.47 33.16 -18.26
CA ASN A 518 -8.65 33.24 -17.04
C ASN A 518 -9.36 34.06 -15.94
N ARG A 519 -9.28 33.62 -14.67
CA ARG A 519 -10.12 34.16 -13.57
C ARG A 519 -9.33 34.76 -12.42
N ASP A 520 -8.85 35.99 -12.64
CA ASP A 520 -8.11 36.79 -11.64
C ASP A 520 -8.87 37.18 -10.36
N ASP A 521 -10.13 36.76 -10.20
CA ASP A 521 -10.95 36.99 -8.99
C ASP A 521 -10.66 35.98 -7.85
N GLY A 522 -9.65 35.12 -8.03
CA GLY A 522 -9.29 34.06 -7.08
C GLY A 522 -10.22 32.84 -7.16
N THR A 523 -10.96 32.65 -8.27
CA THR A 523 -11.74 31.43 -8.50
C THR A 523 -10.86 30.18 -8.40
N ASP A 524 -9.68 30.21 -9.00
CA ASP A 524 -8.83 29.02 -9.14
C ASP A 524 -8.31 28.57 -7.76
N ASP A 525 -8.06 29.50 -6.85
CA ASP A 525 -7.71 29.22 -5.46
C ASP A 525 -8.88 28.60 -4.68
N ARG A 526 -10.13 28.97 -5.00
CA ARG A 526 -11.33 28.34 -4.44
C ARG A 526 -11.55 26.93 -5.01
N VAL A 527 -11.26 26.70 -6.28
CA VAL A 527 -11.32 25.36 -6.93
C VAL A 527 -10.21 24.43 -6.41
N ARG A 528 -8.97 24.93 -6.28
CA ARG A 528 -7.87 24.20 -5.63
C ARG A 528 -8.22 23.82 -4.20
N ALA A 529 -8.62 24.79 -3.38
CA ALA A 529 -8.93 24.54 -1.97
C ALA A 529 -10.22 23.71 -1.76
N TYR A 530 -11.09 23.58 -2.78
CA TYR A 530 -12.17 22.59 -2.81
C TYR A 530 -11.61 21.17 -3.03
N ALA A 531 -10.78 20.98 -4.05
CA ALA A 531 -10.15 19.70 -4.35
C ALA A 531 -9.24 19.21 -3.21
N ASP A 532 -8.46 20.09 -2.58
CA ASP A 532 -7.61 19.77 -1.43
C ASP A 532 -8.38 19.25 -0.21
N ARG A 533 -9.66 19.62 -0.06
CA ARG A 533 -10.56 19.15 1.02
C ARG A 533 -11.20 17.78 0.75
N GLY A 534 -10.88 17.15 -0.37
CA GLY A 534 -11.56 15.94 -0.85
C GLY A 534 -12.34 16.14 -2.15
N GLY A 535 -12.43 17.38 -2.65
CA GLY A 535 -13.22 17.68 -3.84
C GLY A 535 -12.74 16.92 -5.07
N ARG A 536 -13.67 16.64 -5.97
CA ARG A 536 -13.39 15.98 -7.23
C ARG A 536 -13.61 16.97 -8.37
N VAL A 537 -12.61 17.18 -9.22
CA VAL A 537 -12.69 18.15 -10.33
C VAL A 537 -12.50 17.43 -11.65
N TYR A 538 -13.38 17.68 -12.62
CA TYR A 538 -13.16 17.36 -14.02
C TYR A 538 -13.19 18.62 -14.88
N ALA A 539 -12.25 18.76 -15.80
CA ALA A 539 -12.17 19.88 -16.74
C ALA A 539 -11.82 19.40 -18.16
N THR A 540 -12.36 20.06 -19.18
CA THR A 540 -12.02 19.82 -20.59
C THR A 540 -11.45 21.05 -21.28
N HIS A 541 -10.43 20.85 -22.13
CA HIS A 541 -9.79 21.84 -23.01
C HIS A 541 -9.63 23.22 -22.33
N PHE A 542 -10.33 24.28 -22.76
CA PHE A 542 -10.19 25.64 -22.21
C PHE A 542 -10.46 25.78 -20.69
N ASN A 543 -10.98 24.77 -20.00
CA ASN A 543 -10.97 24.73 -18.54
C ASN A 543 -9.60 24.36 -17.93
N TYR A 544 -8.53 24.26 -18.73
CA TYR A 544 -7.15 24.27 -18.24
C TYR A 544 -6.82 25.52 -17.41
N VAL A 545 -7.63 26.59 -17.49
CA VAL A 545 -7.43 27.84 -16.74
C VAL A 545 -7.40 27.64 -15.22
N TYR A 546 -7.99 26.57 -14.67
CA TYR A 546 -7.86 26.26 -13.25
C TYR A 546 -6.52 25.57 -12.89
N LEU A 547 -5.76 25.12 -13.90
CA LEU A 547 -4.62 24.20 -13.78
C LEU A 547 -3.26 24.76 -14.25
N TYR A 548 -3.21 25.61 -15.28
CA TYR A 548 -1.97 25.82 -16.06
C TYR A 548 -1.02 26.92 -15.58
N ASP A 549 -1.52 27.98 -14.94
CA ASP A 549 -0.80 29.24 -14.68
C ASP A 549 -0.45 29.47 -13.20
N ARG A 550 -0.96 28.61 -12.30
CA ARG A 550 -0.87 28.80 -10.84
C ARG A 550 -0.43 27.54 -10.10
N ALA A 551 0.57 27.72 -9.25
CA ALA A 551 1.10 26.67 -8.39
C ALA A 551 0.07 26.13 -7.39
N PRO A 552 0.15 24.83 -7.02
CA PRO A 552 1.13 23.85 -7.51
C PRO A 552 0.68 23.11 -8.80
N TRP A 553 -0.52 23.38 -9.33
CA TRP A 553 -1.10 22.59 -10.43
C TRP A 553 -0.45 22.85 -11.79
N ASP A 554 0.14 24.04 -11.98
CA ASP A 554 1.01 24.38 -13.11
C ASP A 554 2.08 23.31 -13.39
N SER A 555 2.66 22.74 -12.33
CA SER A 555 3.72 21.74 -12.40
C SER A 555 3.26 20.33 -12.78
N THR A 556 1.95 20.08 -12.97
CA THR A 556 1.42 18.73 -13.30
C THR A 556 1.84 18.22 -14.67
N THR A 557 2.04 19.11 -15.64
CA THR A 557 2.42 18.81 -17.02
C THR A 557 2.99 20.08 -17.68
N PRO A 558 3.98 20.01 -18.57
CA PRO A 558 4.35 21.15 -19.41
C PRO A 558 3.20 21.64 -20.29
N TRP A 559 2.81 22.91 -20.13
CA TRP A 559 1.71 23.54 -20.86
C TRP A 559 2.17 24.35 -22.08
N ASN A 560 1.34 24.39 -23.13
CA ASN A 560 1.51 25.23 -24.33
C ASN A 560 0.14 25.72 -24.85
N THR A 561 -0.45 26.66 -24.12
CA THR A 561 -1.77 27.27 -24.40
C THR A 561 -1.74 28.32 -25.51
N THR A 562 -0.57 28.87 -25.84
CA THR A 562 -0.41 29.93 -26.85
C THR A 562 -0.35 29.42 -28.30
N ASN A 563 0.00 28.15 -28.49
CA ASN A 563 0.00 27.49 -29.80
C ASN A 563 -0.39 26.00 -29.67
N PRO A 564 -1.64 25.71 -29.29
CA PRO A 564 -2.12 24.33 -29.13
C PRO A 564 -2.32 23.66 -30.49
N GLN A 565 -1.98 22.38 -30.58
CA GLN A 565 -2.25 21.60 -31.78
C GLN A 565 -3.68 21.06 -31.74
N SER A 566 -4.50 21.46 -32.70
CA SER A 566 -5.83 20.89 -32.89
C SER A 566 -5.76 19.67 -33.82
N PHE A 567 -6.27 18.53 -33.35
CA PHE A 567 -6.36 17.29 -34.10
C PHE A 567 -7.83 16.98 -34.38
N ALA A 568 -8.25 17.03 -35.65
CA ALA A 568 -9.62 16.65 -36.05
C ALA A 568 -9.94 15.19 -35.66
N THR A 569 -8.95 14.30 -35.77
CA THR A 569 -9.00 12.92 -35.31
C THR A 569 -7.58 12.46 -34.95
N VAL A 570 -7.43 11.65 -33.89
CA VAL A 570 -6.16 11.08 -33.47
C VAL A 570 -6.34 9.70 -32.83
N ASP A 571 -5.38 8.79 -33.02
CA ASP A 571 -5.35 7.50 -32.34
C ASP A 571 -4.40 7.58 -31.14
N ALA A 572 -4.98 7.84 -29.95
CA ALA A 572 -4.27 7.99 -28.69
C ALA A 572 -3.85 6.64 -28.12
N LEU A 573 -2.61 6.54 -27.64
CA LEU A 573 -2.10 5.40 -26.89
C LEU A 573 -2.85 5.24 -25.56
N VAL A 574 -3.24 4.01 -25.23
CA VAL A 574 -3.76 3.68 -23.90
C VAL A 574 -2.61 3.25 -23.00
N ASN A 575 -2.37 4.00 -21.92
CA ASN A 575 -1.32 3.67 -20.97
C ASN A 575 -1.74 2.50 -20.06
N LYS A 576 -1.28 1.28 -20.38
CA LYS A 576 -1.51 0.05 -19.60
C LYS A 576 -0.37 -0.31 -18.63
N SER A 577 0.55 0.61 -18.34
CA SER A 577 1.76 0.32 -17.53
C SER A 577 1.53 0.23 -16.01
N PHE A 578 0.33 0.56 -15.53
CA PHE A 578 -0.04 0.59 -14.12
C PHE A 578 -1.42 -0.06 -13.91
N PRO A 579 -1.77 -0.55 -12.70
CA PRO A 579 -2.90 -1.47 -12.51
C PRO A 579 -4.25 -0.95 -13.03
N LYS A 580 -4.65 0.28 -12.67
CA LYS A 580 -5.91 0.86 -13.19
C LYS A 580 -5.86 1.13 -14.69
N GLY A 581 -4.71 1.53 -15.23
CA GLY A 581 -4.51 1.71 -16.67
C GLY A 581 -4.64 0.42 -17.47
N ALA A 582 -4.21 -0.72 -16.88
CA ALA A 582 -4.46 -2.04 -17.44
C ALA A 582 -5.97 -2.35 -17.45
N THR A 583 -6.68 -2.20 -16.32
CA THR A 583 -8.14 -2.38 -16.24
C THR A 583 -8.88 -1.50 -17.24
N PHE A 584 -8.51 -0.22 -17.37
CA PHE A 584 -9.08 0.70 -18.36
C PHE A 584 -8.86 0.20 -19.79
N GLY A 585 -7.64 -0.21 -20.14
CA GLY A 585 -7.33 -0.75 -21.46
C GLY A 585 -8.01 -2.08 -21.77
N ASP A 586 -8.30 -2.93 -20.78
CA ASP A 586 -9.08 -4.15 -20.96
C ASP A 586 -10.58 -3.84 -21.08
N TRP A 587 -11.11 -2.91 -20.26
CA TRP A 587 -12.49 -2.44 -20.32
C TRP A 587 -12.84 -1.82 -21.68
N LEU A 588 -11.96 -0.96 -22.22
CA LEU A 588 -12.09 -0.40 -23.58
C LEU A 588 -12.21 -1.49 -24.66
N GLY A 589 -11.59 -2.66 -24.44
CA GLY A 589 -11.61 -3.82 -25.33
C GLY A 589 -12.84 -4.72 -25.21
N VAL A 590 -13.71 -4.52 -24.22
CA VAL A 590 -14.91 -5.36 -24.00
C VAL A 590 -15.85 -5.26 -25.21
N PRO A 591 -16.17 -6.37 -25.91
CA PRO A 591 -16.90 -6.33 -27.17
C PRO A 591 -18.27 -5.61 -27.08
N LEU A 592 -18.55 -4.74 -28.05
CA LEU A 592 -19.84 -4.06 -28.19
C LEU A 592 -20.79 -4.88 -29.07
N ASN A 593 -21.91 -5.34 -28.49
CA ASN A 593 -23.03 -5.83 -29.27
C ASN A 593 -23.77 -4.63 -29.89
N THR A 594 -23.56 -4.39 -31.18
CA THR A 594 -24.12 -3.24 -31.90
C THR A 594 -25.65 -3.27 -32.04
N THR A 595 -26.29 -4.43 -31.90
CA THR A 595 -27.76 -4.58 -31.98
C THR A 595 -28.45 -4.16 -30.68
N THR A 596 -27.87 -4.48 -29.52
CA THR A 596 -28.43 -4.10 -28.21
C THR A 596 -27.82 -2.81 -27.66
N GLY A 597 -26.61 -2.47 -28.08
CA GLY A 597 -25.77 -1.40 -27.53
C GLY A 597 -25.06 -1.81 -26.22
N VAL A 598 -25.03 -3.10 -25.87
CA VAL A 598 -24.40 -3.60 -24.64
C VAL A 598 -22.91 -3.87 -24.86
N GLY A 599 -22.06 -3.44 -23.93
CA GLY A 599 -20.59 -3.55 -24.01
C GLY A 599 -19.91 -2.20 -24.27
N VAL A 600 -18.61 -2.21 -24.61
CA VAL A 600 -17.79 -0.99 -24.70
C VAL A 600 -17.31 -0.75 -26.14
N GLY A 601 -16.48 -1.63 -26.68
CA GLY A 601 -16.00 -1.60 -28.07
C GLY A 601 -15.36 -0.27 -28.47
N ALA A 602 -14.40 0.19 -27.68
CA ALA A 602 -13.73 1.49 -27.85
C ALA A 602 -12.24 1.35 -28.25
N LEU A 603 -11.60 0.24 -27.90
CA LEU A 603 -10.20 -0.04 -28.23
C LEU A 603 -10.03 -0.49 -29.68
N LYS A 604 -9.03 0.07 -30.38
CA LYS A 604 -8.53 -0.45 -31.65
C LYS A 604 -7.54 -1.58 -31.39
N THR A 605 -7.74 -2.73 -32.01
CA THR A 605 -6.88 -3.92 -31.90
C THR A 605 -5.60 -3.78 -32.74
N VAL A 606 -4.81 -2.76 -32.43
CA VAL A 606 -3.47 -2.51 -32.97
C VAL A 606 -2.43 -2.71 -31.87
N THR A 607 -1.13 -2.68 -32.21
CA THR A 607 -0.03 -2.85 -31.25
C THR A 607 1.00 -1.74 -31.47
N PRO A 608 1.25 -0.86 -30.47
CA PRO A 608 0.54 -0.72 -29.19
C PRO A 608 -0.96 -0.37 -29.35
N PRO A 609 -1.81 -0.67 -28.36
CA PRO A 609 -3.26 -0.47 -28.45
C PRO A 609 -3.65 1.01 -28.32
N THR A 610 -4.65 1.44 -29.09
CA THR A 610 -5.11 2.84 -29.16
C THR A 610 -6.62 2.99 -29.00
N VAL A 611 -7.07 4.20 -28.67
CA VAL A 611 -8.45 4.66 -28.82
C VAL A 611 -8.51 5.83 -29.80
N GLN A 612 -9.61 5.95 -30.53
CA GLN A 612 -9.83 7.09 -31.42
C GLN A 612 -10.45 8.26 -30.66
N LEU A 613 -9.78 9.41 -30.72
CA LEU A 613 -10.28 10.69 -30.25
C LEU A 613 -10.62 11.59 -31.44
N GLU A 614 -11.58 12.48 -31.26
CA GLU A 614 -12.00 13.52 -32.20
C GLU A 614 -11.92 14.87 -31.48
N GLU A 615 -11.63 15.96 -32.20
CA GLU A 615 -11.48 17.29 -31.56
C GLU A 615 -10.43 17.32 -30.43
N ALA A 616 -9.37 16.51 -30.55
CA ALA A 616 -8.28 16.52 -29.57
C ALA A 616 -7.42 17.80 -29.70
N ARG A 617 -6.73 18.11 -28.62
CA ARG A 617 -5.97 19.35 -28.41
C ARG A 617 -4.53 19.04 -27.99
N GLY A 618 -3.79 20.06 -27.59
CA GLY A 618 -2.35 19.95 -27.36
C GLY A 618 -1.87 21.09 -26.50
N ASP A 619 -2.59 21.33 -25.43
CA ASP A 619 -2.30 22.32 -24.41
C ASP A 619 -1.46 21.66 -23.31
N ALA A 620 -1.72 20.39 -22.97
CA ALA A 620 -0.90 19.56 -22.08
C ALA A 620 0.09 18.67 -22.87
N ARG A 621 1.38 18.67 -22.52
CA ARG A 621 2.45 18.11 -23.39
C ARG A 621 3.59 17.41 -22.65
N LEU A 622 4.44 16.71 -23.43
CA LEU A 622 5.68 16.03 -23.05
C LEU A 622 5.50 14.85 -22.09
N PHE A 623 5.16 15.13 -20.83
CA PHE A 623 5.05 14.15 -19.75
C PHE A 623 4.20 14.72 -18.60
N VAL A 624 3.59 13.84 -17.81
CA VAL A 624 3.07 14.23 -16.48
C VAL A 624 4.19 14.17 -15.44
N SER A 625 4.15 15.04 -14.43
CA SER A 625 5.14 15.08 -13.37
C SER A 625 4.86 14.07 -12.25
N ALA A 626 5.82 13.92 -11.32
CA ALA A 626 5.71 12.98 -10.21
C ALA A 626 4.57 13.38 -9.24
N GLY A 627 3.46 12.63 -9.30
CA GLY A 627 2.22 12.91 -8.58
C GLY A 627 0.99 12.98 -9.50
N ALA A 628 1.20 13.08 -10.81
CA ALA A 628 0.19 12.99 -11.84
C ALA A 628 0.35 11.69 -12.67
N GLN A 629 -0.73 11.23 -13.29
CA GLN A 629 -0.82 9.96 -14.01
C GLN A 629 -1.47 10.15 -15.39
N ALA A 630 -0.70 9.92 -16.46
CA ALA A 630 -1.20 9.96 -17.82
C ALA A 630 -1.92 8.64 -18.19
N TRP A 631 -3.08 8.75 -18.83
CA TRP A 631 -3.90 7.62 -19.28
C TRP A 631 -3.97 7.53 -20.80
N LEU A 632 -4.07 8.67 -21.48
CA LEU A 632 -4.08 8.78 -22.94
C LEU A 632 -3.03 9.79 -23.42
N THR A 633 -2.20 9.39 -24.38
CA THR A 633 -1.14 10.22 -24.96
C THR A 633 -1.06 10.05 -26.47
N GLN A 634 -0.41 10.98 -27.17
CA GLN A 634 -0.10 10.85 -28.60
C GLN A 634 0.87 9.69 -28.88
N ASN A 635 0.69 9.00 -30.00
CA ASN A 635 1.51 7.85 -30.46
C ASN A 635 2.79 8.28 -31.22
N VAL A 636 2.98 9.59 -31.39
CA VAL A 636 4.04 10.19 -32.20
C VAL A 636 4.73 11.29 -31.39
N LEU A 637 6.06 11.23 -31.28
CA LEU A 637 6.86 12.31 -30.72
C LEU A 637 6.97 13.43 -31.77
N PHE A 638 6.44 14.62 -31.49
CA PHE A 638 6.69 15.79 -32.35
C PHE A 638 7.99 16.49 -31.91
N PRO A 639 9.05 16.55 -32.75
CA PRO A 639 10.36 17.07 -32.33
C PRO A 639 10.36 18.54 -31.88
N GLU A 640 9.41 19.34 -32.38
CA GLU A 640 9.34 20.79 -32.12
C GLU A 640 8.52 21.13 -30.86
N PHE A 641 7.60 20.26 -30.43
CA PHE A 641 6.61 20.58 -29.38
C PHE A 641 6.33 19.44 -28.40
N GLY A 642 6.99 18.29 -28.51
CA GLY A 642 6.76 17.14 -27.63
C GLY A 642 5.45 16.39 -27.88
N THR A 643 5.14 15.46 -26.98
CA THR A 643 4.01 14.53 -27.08
C THR A 643 2.77 15.08 -26.36
N PRO A 644 1.64 15.34 -27.03
CA PRO A 644 0.39 15.69 -26.35
C PRO A 644 -0.07 14.64 -25.32
N VAL A 645 -0.57 15.11 -24.18
CA VAL A 645 -1.15 14.31 -23.10
C VAL A 645 -2.65 14.54 -23.09
N PHE A 646 -3.38 13.73 -23.85
CA PHE A 646 -4.82 13.91 -24.07
C PHE A 646 -5.67 13.65 -22.82
N HIS A 647 -5.21 12.82 -21.87
CA HIS A 647 -5.96 12.53 -20.65
C HIS A 647 -5.05 12.20 -19.48
N TYR A 648 -5.21 12.90 -18.35
CA TYR A 648 -4.47 12.64 -17.12
C TYR A 648 -5.26 12.89 -15.83
N THR A 649 -4.84 12.26 -14.74
CA THR A 649 -5.32 12.50 -13.36
C THR A 649 -4.20 12.98 -12.45
N PHE A 650 -4.55 13.59 -11.33
CA PHE A 650 -3.70 13.69 -10.15
C PHE A 650 -4.54 13.74 -8.87
N ASN A 651 -3.97 13.28 -7.75
CA ASN A 651 -4.60 13.38 -6.44
C ASN A 651 -4.25 14.73 -5.78
N THR A 652 -5.13 15.23 -4.91
CA THR A 652 -4.97 16.50 -4.19
C THR A 652 -5.03 16.33 -2.66
N PRO A 653 -4.20 17.05 -1.88
CA PRO A 653 -3.26 18.07 -2.30
C PRO A 653 -2.05 17.52 -3.07
N LEU A 654 -1.65 18.24 -4.13
CA LEU A 654 -0.54 17.82 -4.99
C LEU A 654 0.78 17.96 -4.24
N GLY A 655 1.63 16.92 -4.32
CA GLY A 655 2.88 16.84 -3.56
C GLY A 655 2.72 16.45 -2.08
N ALA A 656 1.50 16.33 -1.54
CA ALA A 656 1.29 15.76 -0.22
C ALA A 656 1.57 14.23 -0.21
N PRO A 657 1.99 13.65 0.93
CA PRO A 657 2.08 12.20 1.08
C PRO A 657 0.76 11.50 0.72
N PRO A 658 0.76 10.28 0.13
CA PRO A 658 -0.49 9.66 -0.33
C PRO A 658 -1.54 9.44 0.77
N ALA A 659 -1.11 9.23 2.02
CA ALA A 659 -2.00 9.14 3.19
C ALA A 659 -2.67 10.48 3.59
N ASN A 660 -2.24 11.60 3.02
CA ASN A 660 -2.83 12.93 3.19
C ASN A 660 -3.51 13.44 1.91
N GLN A 661 -3.56 12.62 0.85
CA GLN A 661 -4.30 12.92 -0.36
C GLN A 661 -5.76 12.49 -0.21
N CYS A 662 -6.68 13.41 -0.53
CA CYS A 662 -8.10 13.28 -0.24
C CYS A 662 -8.99 13.53 -1.45
N GLY A 663 -8.58 14.43 -2.36
CA GLY A 663 -9.30 14.76 -3.59
C GLY A 663 -8.60 14.26 -4.85
N ARG A 664 -9.21 14.54 -6.00
CA ARG A 664 -8.70 14.14 -7.33
C ARG A 664 -9.14 15.12 -8.41
N VAL A 665 -8.21 15.45 -9.30
CA VAL A 665 -8.43 16.22 -10.52
C VAL A 665 -8.25 15.31 -11.73
N LEU A 666 -9.09 15.52 -12.72
CA LEU A 666 -9.16 14.81 -14.00
C LEU A 666 -9.18 15.87 -15.12
N PHE A 667 -8.35 15.70 -16.15
CA PHE A 667 -8.31 16.63 -17.28
C PHE A 667 -8.34 15.89 -18.63
N SER A 668 -9.17 16.38 -19.56
CA SER A 668 -9.20 15.94 -20.96
C SER A 668 -8.81 17.07 -21.90
N ASP A 669 -7.73 16.85 -22.65
CA ASP A 669 -7.28 17.75 -23.72
C ASP A 669 -7.96 17.40 -25.06
N PHE A 670 -9.29 17.28 -25.01
CA PHE A 670 -10.18 17.00 -26.14
C PHE A 670 -11.63 17.37 -25.78
N HIS A 671 -12.44 17.72 -26.77
CA HIS A 671 -13.90 17.82 -26.59
C HIS A 671 -14.51 16.42 -26.55
N VAL A 672 -15.40 16.15 -25.58
CA VAL A 672 -15.92 14.81 -25.29
C VAL A 672 -17.17 14.48 -26.12
N THR A 673 -18.09 15.44 -26.26
CA THR A 673 -19.46 15.16 -26.71
C THR A 673 -19.81 15.74 -28.06
N LEU A 674 -19.21 16.88 -28.44
CA LEU A 674 -19.52 17.60 -29.67
C LEU A 674 -18.44 17.37 -30.72
N THR A 675 -18.86 17.41 -31.99
CA THR A 675 -17.96 17.43 -33.14
C THR A 675 -17.70 18.87 -33.60
N ALA A 676 -16.61 19.07 -34.35
CA ALA A 676 -16.12 20.39 -34.73
C ALA A 676 -17.19 21.32 -35.33
N GLY A 677 -17.46 22.43 -34.65
CA GLY A 677 -18.42 23.46 -35.07
C GLY A 677 -19.86 23.29 -34.57
N ALA A 678 -20.17 22.21 -33.84
CA ALA A 678 -21.42 22.14 -33.06
C ALA A 678 -21.34 23.02 -31.80
N SER A 679 -22.49 23.48 -31.30
CA SER A 679 -22.57 24.30 -30.09
C SER A 679 -23.89 24.07 -29.34
N THR A 680 -23.81 24.05 -28.01
CA THR A 680 -24.95 23.97 -27.08
C THR A 680 -25.37 25.34 -26.53
N GLU A 681 -24.82 26.44 -27.06
CA GLU A 681 -25.03 27.80 -26.54
C GLU A 681 -26.52 28.10 -26.28
N ASN A 682 -26.89 28.26 -25.00
CA ASN A 682 -28.24 28.56 -24.52
C ASN A 682 -29.35 27.53 -24.86
N GLN A 683 -29.01 26.30 -25.27
CA GLN A 683 -29.97 25.21 -25.52
C GLN A 683 -30.70 24.76 -24.24
N ILE A 684 -31.85 24.09 -24.39
CA ILE A 684 -32.69 23.66 -23.26
C ILE A 684 -32.57 22.14 -23.07
N PHE A 685 -32.04 21.74 -21.92
CA PHE A 685 -31.73 20.34 -21.63
C PHE A 685 -32.97 19.41 -21.64
N PRO A 686 -32.90 18.20 -22.23
CA PRO A 686 -31.76 17.53 -22.86
C PRO A 686 -31.77 17.63 -24.41
N ALA A 687 -32.22 18.75 -25.00
CA ALA A 687 -32.44 18.82 -26.45
C ALA A 687 -31.15 18.60 -27.25
N GLU A 688 -30.05 19.23 -26.81
CA GLU A 688 -28.70 19.03 -27.31
C GLU A 688 -28.17 17.58 -27.16
N CYS A 689 -28.68 16.82 -26.20
CA CYS A 689 -28.34 15.40 -26.03
C CYS A 689 -29.07 14.46 -27.00
N GLY A 690 -30.00 14.98 -27.81
CA GLY A 690 -30.93 14.19 -28.64
C GLY A 690 -32.37 14.13 -28.11
N GLY A 691 -32.72 14.96 -27.11
CA GLY A 691 -34.04 14.94 -26.46
C GLY A 691 -34.25 13.65 -25.65
N ASP A 692 -35.51 13.22 -25.50
CA ASP A 692 -35.86 12.07 -24.66
C ASP A 692 -35.43 10.69 -25.23
N ASN A 693 -34.74 10.65 -26.38
CA ASN A 693 -34.13 9.45 -26.97
C ASN A 693 -32.68 9.71 -27.39
N PRO A 694 -31.75 9.88 -26.44
CA PRO A 694 -30.36 10.23 -26.76
C PRO A 694 -29.62 9.11 -27.50
N ALA A 695 -28.67 9.47 -28.35
CA ALA A 695 -27.84 8.53 -29.08
C ALA A 695 -26.92 7.69 -28.15
N PRO A 696 -26.49 6.48 -28.55
CA PRO A 696 -25.50 5.70 -27.79
C PRO A 696 -24.20 6.48 -27.54
N LEU A 697 -23.54 6.18 -26.41
CA LEU A 697 -22.26 6.79 -26.03
C LEU A 697 -21.18 6.59 -27.12
N THR A 698 -20.51 7.68 -27.53
CA THR A 698 -19.33 7.64 -28.41
C THR A 698 -18.12 7.01 -27.70
N VAL A 699 -16.99 6.85 -28.41
CA VAL A 699 -15.71 6.42 -27.80
C VAL A 699 -15.28 7.41 -26.70
N GLN A 700 -15.36 8.72 -26.95
CA GLN A 700 -14.95 9.76 -26.02
C GLN A 700 -15.89 9.85 -24.80
N GLU A 701 -17.19 9.71 -25.03
CA GLU A 701 -18.19 9.66 -23.95
C GLU A 701 -18.06 8.39 -23.08
N LYS A 702 -17.61 7.26 -23.66
CA LYS A 702 -17.25 6.05 -22.89
C LYS A 702 -16.00 6.27 -22.04
N ILE A 703 -14.97 6.93 -22.59
CA ILE A 703 -13.77 7.29 -21.82
C ILE A 703 -14.18 8.14 -20.61
N LEU A 704 -14.95 9.21 -20.80
CA LEU A 704 -15.47 9.99 -19.66
C LEU A 704 -16.35 9.14 -18.73
N ALA A 705 -17.20 8.26 -19.24
CA ALA A 705 -18.03 7.40 -18.40
C ALA A 705 -17.21 6.55 -17.42
N PHE A 706 -16.11 5.92 -17.88
CA PHE A 706 -15.19 5.19 -17.00
C PHE A 706 -14.63 6.11 -15.90
N PHE A 707 -14.15 7.29 -16.28
CA PHE A 707 -13.54 8.22 -15.33
C PHE A 707 -14.54 8.94 -14.43
N LEU A 708 -15.83 9.04 -14.76
CA LEU A 708 -16.85 9.50 -13.82
C LEU A 708 -17.01 8.52 -12.65
N PHE A 709 -16.83 7.21 -12.88
CA PHE A 709 -16.84 6.20 -11.83
C PHE A 709 -15.51 6.13 -11.06
N ASP A 710 -14.34 6.25 -11.72
CA ASP A 710 -13.05 6.33 -11.00
C ASP A 710 -12.91 7.62 -10.18
N LEU A 711 -13.26 8.78 -10.75
CA LEU A 711 -13.20 10.08 -10.09
C LEU A 711 -14.07 10.13 -8.84
N THR A 712 -15.26 9.51 -8.87
CA THR A 712 -16.15 9.41 -7.71
C THR A 712 -15.84 8.23 -6.79
N SER A 713 -14.83 7.41 -7.12
CA SER A 713 -14.29 6.36 -6.24
C SER A 713 -13.41 6.93 -5.12
N CYS A 714 -13.03 6.07 -4.16
CA CYS A 714 -12.16 6.44 -3.06
C CYS A 714 -10.71 6.66 -3.52
N ILE A 715 -9.96 7.52 -2.81
CA ILE A 715 -8.56 7.76 -3.17
C ILE A 715 -7.70 6.53 -2.87
N THR A 716 -7.01 6.09 -3.92
CA THR A 716 -5.82 5.24 -3.88
C THR A 716 -4.62 6.05 -4.37
N PRO A 717 -3.39 5.72 -3.97
CA PRO A 717 -2.23 6.04 -4.78
C PRO A 717 -2.42 5.37 -6.16
N ASP A 718 -2.41 6.14 -7.25
CA ASP A 718 -2.43 5.56 -8.60
C ASP A 718 -1.03 5.02 -8.99
N VAL A 719 0.01 5.43 -8.26
CA VAL A 719 1.36 4.84 -8.28
C VAL A 719 1.27 3.40 -7.74
N PRO A 720 1.89 2.38 -8.38
CA PRO A 720 2.01 1.07 -7.76
C PRO A 720 2.73 1.19 -6.40
N PRO A 721 2.39 0.33 -5.41
CA PRO A 721 3.18 0.28 -4.17
C PRO A 721 4.66 0.04 -4.54
N PRO A 722 5.61 0.62 -3.78
CA PRO A 722 7.03 0.38 -4.02
C PRO A 722 7.25 -1.13 -4.07
N THR A 723 7.85 -1.61 -5.16
CA THR A 723 8.03 -3.05 -5.39
C THR A 723 8.65 -3.65 -4.14
N PRO A 724 8.03 -4.66 -3.49
CA PRO A 724 8.49 -5.14 -2.20
C PRO A 724 9.95 -5.55 -2.34
N THR A 725 10.84 -4.75 -1.73
CA THR A 725 12.28 -4.88 -1.92
C THR A 725 12.66 -6.23 -1.36
N CYS A 726 12.91 -7.19 -2.26
CA CYS A 726 13.15 -8.57 -1.89
C CYS A 726 14.31 -8.60 -0.90
N LYS A 727 13.99 -8.97 0.35
CA LYS A 727 14.94 -9.01 1.46
C LYS A 727 15.82 -10.22 1.23
N LYS A 728 16.96 -9.98 0.56
CA LYS A 728 17.99 -10.99 0.29
C LYS A 728 18.25 -11.81 1.55
N LEU A 729 17.87 -13.08 1.51
CA LEU A 729 18.14 -14.01 2.60
C LEU A 729 19.64 -14.26 2.64
N THR A 730 20.23 -14.37 3.82
CA THR A 730 21.61 -14.85 3.99
C THR A 730 21.64 -16.37 4.08
N CYS A 731 22.84 -16.95 4.07
CA CYS A 731 23.06 -18.37 4.38
C CYS A 731 22.52 -18.74 5.78
N ALA A 732 22.61 -17.82 6.75
CA ALA A 732 22.15 -18.04 8.11
C ALA A 732 20.62 -18.01 8.21
N ASP A 733 19.95 -17.08 7.52
CA ASP A 733 18.48 -17.01 7.46
C ASP A 733 17.86 -18.26 6.80
N GLN A 734 18.63 -18.98 5.97
CA GLN A 734 18.24 -20.22 5.30
C GLN A 734 18.73 -21.49 6.01
N ASP A 735 19.42 -21.38 7.16
CA ASP A 735 20.02 -22.52 7.89
C ASP A 735 21.05 -23.34 7.06
N ILE A 736 21.62 -22.72 6.01
CA ILE A 736 22.61 -23.33 5.11
C ILE A 736 24.02 -23.02 5.62
N GLN A 737 24.78 -24.06 5.98
CA GLN A 737 26.08 -23.93 6.64
C GLN A 737 27.27 -24.02 5.69
N CYS A 738 27.14 -24.72 4.56
CA CYS A 738 28.13 -24.73 3.48
C CYS A 738 27.49 -24.92 2.10
N GLY A 739 28.17 -24.50 1.03
CA GLY A 739 27.74 -24.64 -0.37
C GLY A 739 27.11 -23.38 -0.97
N PHE A 740 26.62 -23.47 -2.20
CA PHE A 740 25.93 -22.35 -2.87
C PHE A 740 24.42 -22.38 -2.60
N ALA A 741 23.83 -21.20 -2.38
CA ALA A 741 22.39 -21.00 -2.17
C ALA A 741 21.86 -19.84 -3.04
N GLY A 742 20.55 -19.72 -3.21
CA GLY A 742 19.94 -18.52 -3.77
C GLY A 742 19.64 -17.49 -2.68
N ASP A 743 19.65 -16.21 -2.99
CA ASP A 743 19.26 -15.14 -2.04
C ASP A 743 17.74 -14.92 -1.92
N GLY A 744 16.95 -15.66 -2.71
CA GLY A 744 15.50 -15.48 -2.87
C GLY A 744 15.09 -14.39 -3.86
N CYS A 745 16.04 -13.62 -4.38
CA CYS A 745 15.83 -12.38 -5.13
C CYS A 745 16.46 -12.39 -6.54
N GLY A 746 17.35 -13.35 -6.84
CA GLY A 746 17.91 -13.60 -8.15
C GLY A 746 19.43 -13.78 -8.20
N GLU A 747 20.13 -13.61 -7.08
CA GLU A 747 21.58 -13.79 -6.98
C GLU A 747 21.96 -15.07 -6.21
N GLN A 748 23.22 -15.48 -6.35
CA GLN A 748 23.77 -16.69 -5.73
C GLN A 748 24.67 -16.33 -4.55
N LEU A 749 24.31 -16.84 -3.38
CA LEU A 749 25.12 -16.81 -2.16
C LEU A 749 26.18 -17.90 -2.19
N ASN A 750 27.35 -17.62 -1.62
CA ASN A 750 28.41 -18.59 -1.39
C ASN A 750 28.59 -18.80 0.12
N CYS A 751 28.05 -19.89 0.65
CA CYS A 751 28.12 -20.25 2.06
C CYS A 751 29.41 -21.05 2.31
N ASN A 752 30.20 -20.62 3.31
CA ASN A 752 31.58 -21.06 3.59
C ASN A 752 31.81 -22.57 3.42
N PRO A 753 32.98 -23.03 2.93
CA PRO A 753 33.28 -24.45 2.82
C PRO A 753 33.27 -25.14 4.20
N CYS A 754 32.76 -26.36 4.24
CA CYS A 754 32.69 -27.15 5.48
C CYS A 754 34.11 -27.48 6.01
N PRO A 755 34.29 -27.67 7.33
CA PRO A 755 35.60 -28.02 7.92
C PRO A 755 36.24 -29.28 7.35
N THR A 756 37.58 -29.37 7.42
CA THR A 756 38.37 -30.49 6.87
C THR A 756 37.88 -31.84 7.37
N GLY A 757 37.51 -32.72 6.42
CA GLY A 757 36.96 -34.06 6.70
C GLY A 757 35.44 -34.14 6.81
N GLN A 758 34.71 -33.05 6.59
CA GLN A 758 33.24 -33.00 6.55
C GLN A 758 32.73 -32.76 5.13
N LEU A 759 31.53 -33.28 4.83
CA LEU A 759 30.89 -33.12 3.51
C LEU A 759 29.71 -32.16 3.57
N CYS A 760 29.51 -31.40 2.48
CA CYS A 760 28.39 -30.49 2.23
C CYS A 760 27.19 -31.28 1.69
N VAL A 761 26.19 -31.58 2.50
CA VAL A 761 25.02 -32.37 2.06
C VAL A 761 23.73 -31.97 2.79
N GLY A 762 22.59 -32.34 2.19
CA GLY A 762 21.26 -32.10 2.76
C GLY A 762 20.57 -30.84 2.23
N THR A 763 19.34 -30.63 2.68
CA THR A 763 18.50 -29.46 2.38
C THR A 763 17.74 -29.06 3.66
N PRO A 764 18.10 -27.94 4.34
CA PRO A 764 19.23 -27.06 4.05
C PRO A 764 20.59 -27.79 4.18
N ALA A 765 21.60 -27.30 3.44
CA ALA A 765 22.89 -27.99 3.33
C ALA A 765 23.77 -27.76 4.57
N ARG A 766 24.27 -28.85 5.14
CA ARG A 766 25.02 -28.86 6.40
C ARG A 766 26.32 -29.66 6.29
N CYS A 767 27.24 -29.37 7.20
CA CYS A 767 28.50 -30.11 7.36
C CYS A 767 28.24 -31.42 8.12
N ILE A 768 28.54 -32.60 7.54
CA ILE A 768 28.40 -33.88 8.26
C ILE A 768 29.63 -34.79 8.22
N THR A 769 29.65 -35.73 9.16
CA THR A 769 30.53 -36.90 9.29
C THR A 769 29.66 -38.18 9.28
N PRO A 770 30.10 -39.35 8.76
CA PRO A 770 31.46 -39.87 8.86
C PRO A 770 32.20 -40.09 7.52
N ALA A 771 33.44 -40.58 7.64
CA ALA A 771 34.47 -40.58 6.60
C ALA A 771 34.16 -41.37 5.32
N CYS A 772 34.45 -40.75 4.18
CA CYS A 772 34.95 -41.44 3.00
C CYS A 772 36.46 -41.66 3.18
N SER A 773 36.97 -42.88 2.91
CA SER A 773 38.40 -43.19 3.00
C SER A 773 39.08 -42.92 1.65
N PRO A 774 39.96 -41.91 1.52
CA PRO A 774 40.56 -41.54 0.24
C PRO A 774 41.51 -42.64 -0.28
N SER A 775 41.35 -43.01 -1.54
CA SER A 775 42.21 -43.99 -2.21
C SER A 775 43.55 -43.38 -2.65
N THR A 776 44.66 -44.02 -2.31
CA THR A 776 46.02 -43.53 -2.61
C THR A 776 46.43 -43.80 -4.06
N CYS A 777 47.50 -43.14 -4.50
CA CYS A 777 48.09 -43.35 -5.82
C CYS A 777 48.45 -44.83 -6.07
N GLU A 778 49.10 -45.50 -5.12
CA GLU A 778 49.45 -46.91 -5.24
C GLU A 778 48.22 -47.82 -5.26
N ALA A 779 47.18 -47.51 -4.47
CA ALA A 779 45.92 -48.24 -4.47
C ALA A 779 45.14 -48.11 -5.80
N GLN A 780 45.42 -47.06 -6.58
CA GLN A 780 44.88 -46.86 -7.93
C GLN A 780 45.87 -47.27 -9.05
N GLY A 781 47.08 -47.73 -8.70
CA GLY A 781 48.15 -48.02 -9.66
C GLY A 781 48.70 -46.79 -10.39
N ALA A 782 48.41 -45.57 -9.91
CA ALA A 782 48.90 -44.32 -10.47
C ALA A 782 50.34 -44.04 -9.99
N GLU A 783 51.27 -43.92 -10.93
CA GLU A 783 52.68 -43.59 -10.65
C GLU A 783 52.91 -42.08 -10.57
N CYS A 784 52.07 -41.28 -11.25
CA CYS A 784 52.30 -39.85 -11.41
C CYS A 784 51.03 -39.04 -11.72
N GLY A 785 51.14 -37.71 -11.61
CA GLY A 785 50.08 -36.77 -11.95
C GLY A 785 48.94 -36.74 -10.91
N MET A 786 47.83 -36.06 -11.21
CA MET A 786 46.66 -36.08 -10.32
C MET A 786 45.68 -37.20 -10.68
N VAL A 787 45.09 -37.82 -9.66
CA VAL A 787 43.95 -38.75 -9.77
C VAL A 787 42.88 -38.39 -8.73
N SER A 788 41.63 -38.80 -8.94
CA SER A 788 40.57 -38.61 -7.94
C SER A 788 40.78 -39.55 -6.75
N ASN A 789 40.66 -39.07 -5.52
CA ASN A 789 40.77 -39.91 -4.32
C ASN A 789 39.48 -40.70 -4.01
N GLY A 790 38.43 -40.57 -4.83
CA GLY A 790 37.12 -41.21 -4.65
C GLY A 790 36.16 -40.44 -3.71
N CYS A 791 36.65 -39.43 -3.00
CA CYS A 791 35.91 -38.64 -2.01
C CYS A 791 35.64 -37.19 -2.45
N GLY A 792 35.66 -36.91 -3.76
CA GLY A 792 35.42 -35.58 -4.33
C GLY A 792 36.63 -34.64 -4.37
N GLN A 793 37.83 -35.12 -4.05
CA GLN A 793 39.08 -34.35 -4.15
C GLN A 793 40.11 -35.09 -5.02
N SER A 794 41.10 -34.37 -5.57
CA SER A 794 42.24 -34.98 -6.24
C SER A 794 43.41 -35.22 -5.27
N VAL A 795 44.09 -36.36 -5.44
CA VAL A 795 45.40 -36.64 -4.84
C VAL A 795 46.47 -36.47 -5.92
N THR A 796 47.60 -35.87 -5.57
CA THR A 796 48.74 -35.68 -6.47
C THR A 796 49.78 -36.77 -6.22
N CYS A 797 50.06 -37.57 -7.24
CA CYS A 797 51.05 -38.64 -7.23
C CYS A 797 52.45 -38.08 -7.59
N PRO A 798 53.54 -38.82 -7.30
CA PRO A 798 54.90 -38.34 -7.47
C PRO A 798 55.24 -37.84 -8.89
N PRO A 799 56.23 -36.93 -9.04
CA PRO A 799 56.83 -36.68 -10.34
C PRO A 799 57.60 -37.92 -10.83
N CYS A 800 57.65 -38.13 -12.14
CA CYS A 800 58.45 -39.21 -12.73
C CYS A 800 59.96 -38.94 -12.63
N ASP A 801 60.76 -40.00 -12.66
CA ASP A 801 62.21 -39.92 -12.72
C ASP A 801 62.72 -39.14 -13.94
N ALA A 802 63.91 -38.53 -13.80
CA ALA A 802 64.48 -37.63 -14.80
C ALA A 802 64.63 -38.29 -16.19
N GLY A 803 63.91 -37.74 -17.17
CA GLY A 803 63.86 -38.27 -18.55
C GLY A 803 62.64 -39.15 -18.85
N LEU A 804 61.69 -39.26 -17.90
CA LEU A 804 60.36 -39.82 -18.10
C LEU A 804 59.28 -38.73 -17.93
N THR A 805 58.19 -38.86 -18.67
CA THR A 805 57.01 -37.96 -18.61
C THR A 805 55.82 -38.70 -18.06
N CYS A 806 54.99 -38.01 -17.28
CA CYS A 806 53.73 -38.58 -16.81
C CYS A 806 52.72 -38.68 -17.97
N GLY A 807 52.12 -39.86 -18.15
CA GLY A 807 51.33 -40.21 -19.33
C GLY A 807 52.11 -41.04 -20.37
N GLY A 808 53.45 -41.02 -20.32
CA GLY A 808 54.32 -41.61 -21.35
C GLY A 808 54.29 -43.15 -21.46
N SER A 809 53.59 -43.84 -20.55
CA SER A 809 53.32 -45.29 -20.66
C SER A 809 51.84 -45.62 -20.45
N GLY A 810 50.96 -44.64 -20.69
CA GLY A 810 49.52 -44.70 -20.41
C GLY A 810 49.09 -43.72 -19.31
N PRO A 811 47.78 -43.56 -19.07
CA PRO A 811 47.25 -42.60 -18.09
C PRO A 811 47.88 -42.77 -16.71
N ASN A 812 48.41 -41.68 -16.16
CA ASN A 812 49.08 -41.64 -14.84
C ASN A 812 50.25 -42.64 -14.68
N LYS A 813 50.89 -43.06 -15.79
CA LYS A 813 52.09 -43.91 -15.84
C LYS A 813 53.31 -43.16 -16.35
N CYS A 814 54.49 -43.46 -15.82
CA CYS A 814 55.74 -42.82 -16.23
C CYS A 814 56.36 -43.52 -17.46
N GLY A 815 56.75 -42.76 -18.49
CA GLY A 815 57.37 -43.34 -19.69
C GLY A 815 58.15 -42.34 -20.55
N LYS A 816 58.83 -42.83 -21.59
CA LYS A 816 59.57 -41.98 -22.54
C LYS A 816 58.66 -41.47 -23.66
N ASN A 817 58.93 -40.27 -24.15
CA ASN A 817 58.09 -39.57 -25.11
C ASN A 817 58.22 -40.10 -26.56
N ASP A 818 57.52 -41.20 -26.84
CA ASP A 818 56.95 -41.48 -28.17
C ASP A 818 55.42 -41.25 -28.15
N CYS A 819 54.98 -40.23 -27.40
CA CYS A 819 53.56 -39.86 -27.30
C CYS A 819 53.17 -38.99 -28.50
N THR A 820 52.49 -39.60 -29.48
CA THR A 820 51.87 -38.89 -30.60
C THR A 820 50.50 -38.34 -30.18
N PRO A 821 50.27 -37.01 -30.21
CA PRO A 821 48.98 -36.40 -29.91
C PRO A 821 47.85 -36.96 -30.78
N LYS A 822 46.75 -37.42 -30.17
CA LYS A 822 45.58 -37.93 -30.89
C LYS A 822 44.54 -36.83 -31.08
N THR A 823 44.12 -36.59 -32.32
CA THR A 823 43.04 -35.65 -32.64
C THR A 823 41.68 -36.12 -32.08
N CYS A 824 40.70 -35.21 -32.01
CA CYS A 824 39.33 -35.51 -31.59
C CYS A 824 38.71 -36.69 -32.35
N GLN A 825 38.95 -36.78 -33.68
CA GLN A 825 38.43 -37.88 -34.50
C GLN A 825 39.12 -39.22 -34.20
N GLU A 826 40.44 -39.23 -33.96
CA GLU A 826 41.17 -40.45 -33.57
C GLU A 826 40.84 -40.94 -32.15
N GLN A 827 40.32 -40.05 -31.30
CA GLN A 827 39.76 -40.40 -29.99
C GLN A 827 38.26 -40.69 -30.03
N ASN A 828 37.62 -40.56 -31.19
CA ASN A 828 36.16 -40.66 -31.39
C ASN A 828 35.36 -39.76 -30.43
N ILE A 829 35.78 -38.50 -30.33
CA ILE A 829 35.16 -37.41 -29.56
C ILE A 829 34.55 -36.41 -30.55
N GLY A 830 33.24 -36.18 -30.42
CA GLY A 830 32.45 -35.37 -31.36
C GLY A 830 32.14 -33.94 -30.88
N CYS A 831 32.48 -33.59 -29.64
CA CYS A 831 32.26 -32.26 -29.07
C CYS A 831 33.04 -32.04 -27.77
N GLY A 832 33.07 -30.78 -27.31
CA GLY A 832 33.55 -30.40 -25.98
C GLY A 832 35.06 -30.38 -25.83
N HIS A 833 35.55 -30.38 -24.58
CA HIS A 833 36.97 -30.38 -24.25
C HIS A 833 37.50 -31.79 -23.99
N ALA A 834 38.68 -32.08 -24.51
CA ALA A 834 39.42 -33.32 -24.30
C ALA A 834 40.91 -33.03 -24.02
N GLY A 835 41.69 -34.07 -23.70
CA GLY A 835 43.16 -34.01 -23.77
C GLY A 835 43.64 -34.81 -24.99
N ASP A 836 44.77 -34.44 -25.58
CA ASP A 836 45.39 -35.13 -26.72
C ASP A 836 46.02 -36.51 -26.39
N GLY A 837 46.03 -36.89 -25.11
CA GLY A 837 46.71 -38.07 -24.57
C GLY A 837 48.16 -37.84 -24.14
N CYS A 838 48.75 -36.69 -24.47
CA CYS A 838 50.15 -36.33 -24.22
C CYS A 838 50.30 -35.09 -23.30
N GLY A 839 49.21 -34.40 -22.98
CA GLY A 839 49.14 -33.34 -21.98
C GLY A 839 48.57 -32.00 -22.48
N ALA A 840 48.29 -31.87 -23.79
CA ALA A 840 47.70 -30.66 -24.35
C ALA A 840 46.15 -30.75 -24.40
N PRO A 841 45.43 -29.66 -24.12
CA PRO A 841 43.97 -29.63 -24.27
C PRO A 841 43.57 -29.55 -25.74
N LEU A 842 42.50 -30.26 -26.08
CA LEU A 842 41.81 -30.19 -27.37
C LEU A 842 40.40 -29.63 -27.17
N PHE A 843 39.91 -28.91 -28.18
CA PHE A 843 38.52 -28.49 -28.29
C PHE A 843 37.92 -29.12 -29.55
N CYS A 844 36.87 -29.91 -29.37
CA CYS A 844 36.32 -30.80 -30.38
C CYS A 844 34.99 -30.30 -30.97
N GLY A 845 34.65 -29.02 -30.72
CA GLY A 845 33.49 -28.34 -31.29
C GLY A 845 32.23 -28.35 -30.42
N ASP A 846 31.26 -27.55 -30.83
CA ASP A 846 29.96 -27.40 -30.19
C ASP A 846 28.87 -28.23 -30.88
N CYS A 847 27.79 -28.53 -30.17
CA CYS A 847 26.69 -29.34 -30.70
C CYS A 847 25.65 -28.53 -31.49
N PRO A 848 24.95 -29.16 -32.46
CA PRO A 848 23.83 -28.54 -33.15
C PRO A 848 22.70 -28.12 -32.19
N PRO A 849 21.89 -27.08 -32.52
CA PRO A 849 20.77 -26.64 -31.71
C PRO A 849 19.82 -27.79 -31.33
N GLY A 850 19.47 -27.87 -30.03
CA GLY A 850 18.63 -28.96 -29.48
C GLY A 850 19.42 -30.21 -29.04
N GLN A 851 20.75 -30.19 -29.09
CA GLN A 851 21.62 -31.24 -28.55
C GLN A 851 22.64 -30.66 -27.57
N THR A 852 23.09 -31.46 -26.61
CA THR A 852 24.17 -31.09 -25.68
C THR A 852 25.31 -32.11 -25.75
N CYS A 853 26.53 -31.67 -25.43
CA CYS A 853 27.69 -32.55 -25.43
C CYS A 853 27.62 -33.51 -24.23
N GLY A 854 27.61 -34.81 -24.49
CA GLY A 854 27.28 -35.84 -23.50
C GLY A 854 25.77 -36.14 -23.37
N GLY A 855 24.90 -35.35 -24.02
CA GLY A 855 23.45 -35.36 -23.77
C GLY A 855 22.76 -36.69 -24.03
N GLY A 856 23.23 -37.45 -25.03
CA GLY A 856 22.71 -38.78 -25.36
C GLY A 856 23.10 -39.92 -24.41
N GLY A 857 23.69 -39.61 -23.24
CA GLY A 857 24.20 -40.60 -22.27
C GLY A 857 25.57 -41.19 -22.62
N VAL A 858 26.19 -40.73 -23.71
CA VAL A 858 27.55 -41.08 -24.14
C VAL A 858 28.43 -39.84 -24.00
N PRO A 859 29.43 -39.80 -23.10
CA PRO A 859 30.28 -38.63 -22.89
C PRO A 859 30.98 -38.15 -24.16
N ASN A 860 31.19 -36.84 -24.26
CA ASN A 860 31.94 -36.17 -25.33
C ASN A 860 31.41 -36.46 -26.76
N GLN A 861 30.12 -36.77 -26.87
CA GLN A 861 29.38 -36.93 -28.13
C GLN A 861 28.09 -36.11 -28.09
N CYS A 862 27.70 -35.51 -29.22
CA CYS A 862 26.46 -34.76 -29.31
C CYS A 862 25.26 -35.71 -29.31
N GLY A 863 24.30 -35.42 -28.45
CA GLY A 863 23.01 -36.12 -28.45
C GLY A 863 21.88 -35.21 -27.99
N ALA A 864 20.70 -35.41 -28.58
CA ALA A 864 19.48 -34.95 -27.96
C ALA A 864 19.30 -35.73 -26.64
N PRO A 865 18.96 -35.07 -25.53
CA PRO A 865 18.93 -35.75 -24.24
C PRO A 865 17.80 -36.79 -24.19
N SER A 866 18.12 -38.01 -23.77
CA SER A 866 17.12 -39.01 -23.34
C SER A 866 16.54 -38.67 -21.95
N CYS A 867 16.48 -37.39 -21.64
CA CYS A 867 15.92 -36.86 -20.41
C CYS A 867 14.43 -36.64 -20.62
N VAL A 868 13.62 -37.47 -19.94
CA VAL A 868 12.18 -37.26 -19.88
C VAL A 868 11.95 -36.07 -18.95
N ALA A 869 11.57 -34.93 -19.54
CA ALA A 869 11.19 -33.73 -18.81
C ALA A 869 10.19 -34.07 -17.70
N ARG A 870 10.54 -33.75 -16.46
CA ARG A 870 9.66 -34.00 -15.31
C ARG A 870 8.35 -33.25 -15.50
N THR A 871 7.22 -33.84 -15.14
CA THR A 871 5.99 -33.05 -14.95
C THR A 871 6.12 -32.24 -13.65
N CYS A 872 5.34 -31.16 -13.49
CA CYS A 872 5.30 -30.41 -12.24
C CYS A 872 5.02 -31.29 -11.02
N GLN A 873 4.14 -32.29 -11.16
CA GLN A 873 3.86 -33.29 -10.14
C GLN A 873 5.09 -34.15 -9.80
N GLN A 874 5.93 -34.52 -10.78
CA GLN A 874 7.19 -35.26 -10.59
C GLN A 874 8.33 -34.38 -10.06
N ALA A 875 8.32 -33.08 -10.36
CA ALA A 875 9.17 -32.08 -9.72
C ALA A 875 8.70 -31.72 -8.29
N GLY A 876 7.49 -32.17 -7.90
CA GLY A 876 6.89 -31.88 -6.61
C GLY A 876 6.36 -30.45 -6.47
N ALA A 877 6.19 -29.71 -7.56
CA ALA A 877 5.83 -28.29 -7.63
C ALA A 877 4.38 -28.07 -8.08
N ASN A 878 3.76 -27.02 -7.56
CA ASN A 878 2.40 -26.59 -7.93
C ASN A 878 2.28 -25.07 -8.19
N CYS A 879 3.41 -24.36 -8.37
CA CYS A 879 3.43 -23.01 -8.89
C CYS A 879 4.78 -22.64 -9.54
N GLY A 880 4.76 -21.61 -10.39
CA GLY A 880 5.95 -20.90 -10.85
C GLY A 880 6.83 -21.66 -11.84
N PRO A 881 7.96 -21.06 -12.26
CA PRO A 881 8.93 -21.69 -13.14
C PRO A 881 9.75 -22.75 -12.39
N VAL A 882 9.98 -23.91 -13.01
CA VAL A 882 10.77 -25.02 -12.44
C VAL A 882 11.63 -25.66 -13.52
N ALA A 883 12.90 -25.97 -13.24
CA ALA A 883 13.72 -26.71 -14.18
C ALA A 883 13.17 -28.13 -14.41
N ASP A 884 13.02 -28.55 -15.67
CA ASP A 884 12.48 -29.86 -16.04
C ASP A 884 13.44 -31.05 -15.80
N GLY A 885 14.69 -30.75 -15.46
CA GLY A 885 15.80 -31.69 -15.31
C GLY A 885 16.63 -31.90 -16.59
N CYS A 886 16.20 -31.32 -17.71
CA CYS A 886 16.68 -31.56 -19.07
C CYS A 886 17.19 -30.31 -19.79
N GLY A 887 17.03 -29.13 -19.16
CA GLY A 887 17.45 -27.81 -19.69
C GLY A 887 16.28 -26.90 -20.08
N GLY A 888 15.03 -27.37 -19.95
CA GLY A 888 13.82 -26.58 -20.12
C GLY A 888 13.24 -26.09 -18.79
N ILE A 889 12.19 -25.27 -18.88
CA ILE A 889 11.46 -24.71 -17.73
C ILE A 889 9.98 -25.07 -17.83
N LEU A 890 9.50 -25.80 -16.83
CA LEU A 890 8.09 -26.08 -16.58
C LEU A 890 7.41 -24.81 -16.02
N GLN A 891 6.17 -24.54 -16.43
CA GLN A 891 5.35 -23.48 -15.85
C GLN A 891 4.26 -24.12 -14.99
N CYS A 892 4.51 -24.23 -13.69
CA CYS A 892 3.75 -25.11 -12.79
C CYS A 892 2.48 -24.48 -12.19
N GLY A 893 1.91 -23.48 -12.86
CA GLY A 893 0.68 -22.81 -12.44
C GLY A 893 0.92 -21.61 -11.51
N ILE A 894 -0.16 -21.11 -10.93
CA ILE A 894 -0.18 -20.00 -9.98
C ILE A 894 -0.98 -20.39 -8.74
N CYS A 895 -0.64 -19.78 -7.61
CA CYS A 895 -1.28 -20.04 -6.32
C CYS A 895 -2.63 -19.34 -6.17
N ARG A 896 -3.36 -19.70 -5.11
CA ARG A 896 -4.62 -19.04 -4.74
C ARG A 896 -4.33 -17.68 -4.08
N ASN A 897 -5.36 -16.84 -3.95
CA ASN A 897 -5.23 -15.45 -3.50
C ASN A 897 -4.63 -15.28 -2.09
N ASP A 898 -4.58 -16.35 -1.30
CA ASP A 898 -4.07 -16.45 0.07
C ASP A 898 -2.81 -17.33 0.20
N GLU A 899 -2.19 -17.70 -0.93
CA GLU A 899 -1.01 -18.56 -1.01
C GLU A 899 0.09 -17.89 -1.87
N ILE A 900 1.33 -17.87 -1.36
CA ILE A 900 2.49 -17.31 -2.07
C ILE A 900 3.33 -18.45 -2.64
N CYS A 901 3.77 -18.29 -3.90
CA CYS A 901 4.63 -19.28 -4.54
C CYS A 901 6.06 -19.23 -3.97
N GLY A 902 6.55 -20.35 -3.47
CA GLY A 902 7.91 -20.51 -2.93
C GLY A 902 8.02 -20.43 -1.40
N ILE A 903 6.94 -20.08 -0.68
CA ILE A 903 7.04 -19.62 0.72
C ILE A 903 7.21 -20.74 1.77
N GLU A 904 6.57 -21.90 1.57
CA GLU A 904 6.80 -23.09 2.40
C GLU A 904 7.93 -23.97 1.85
N ALA A 905 8.11 -23.96 0.53
CA ALA A 905 9.23 -24.59 -0.19
C ALA A 905 9.30 -24.02 -1.62
N PRO A 906 10.47 -24.06 -2.28
CA PRO A 906 10.64 -23.59 -3.66
C PRO A 906 9.59 -24.18 -4.62
N SER A 907 8.97 -23.32 -5.42
CA SER A 907 7.94 -23.67 -6.42
C SER A 907 6.72 -24.43 -5.86
N ARG A 908 6.45 -24.28 -4.55
CA ARG A 908 5.21 -24.69 -3.91
C ARG A 908 4.36 -23.52 -3.47
N CYS A 909 3.06 -23.62 -3.65
CA CYS A 909 2.11 -22.79 -2.94
C CYS A 909 2.12 -23.16 -1.47
N GLY A 910 2.40 -22.17 -0.63
CA GLY A 910 2.21 -22.22 0.80
C GLY A 910 1.59 -20.91 1.29
N LYS A 911 1.27 -20.80 2.56
CA LYS A 911 0.78 -19.54 3.13
C LYS A 911 1.91 -18.80 3.85
N ALA A 912 1.79 -17.47 3.91
CA ALA A 912 2.69 -16.69 4.74
C ALA A 912 2.39 -17.02 6.21
N GLY A 913 3.32 -17.70 6.89
CA GLY A 913 3.38 -17.65 8.35
C GLY A 913 3.70 -16.22 8.80
N PRO A 914 3.18 -15.78 9.96
CA PRO A 914 3.55 -14.47 10.52
C PRO A 914 5.05 -14.44 10.85
N GLN A 915 5.68 -13.28 10.63
CA GLN A 915 7.05 -12.96 11.07
C GLN A 915 7.05 -12.38 12.50
#